data_AF-A0A8S1VHI1-F1
#
_entry.id   AF-A0A8S1VHI1-F1
#
_cell.length_a   1.000
_cell.length_b   1.000
_cell.length_c   1.000
_cell.angle_alpha   90.00
_cell.angle_beta   90.00
_cell.angle_gamma   90.00
#
_symmetry.space_group_name_H-M   'P 1'
#
loop_
_entity.id
_entity.type
_entity.pdbx_description
1 polymer ?
#
loop_
_entity_poly.entity_id
_entity_poly.type
_entity_poly.pdbx_seq_one_letter_code
_entity_poly.pdbx_strand_id
1 'polypeptide(L)'
;MYLIFFSLLFLSYCQDPTVFKASDKVSYIIKDRLKRPNDLLFFTEGLTFIADDMLLESTGLYGDSEIHYIDNVFDKQNIGLKARQPIGKQYFGEGCSKIKNKNGKDEIYMLTWKERKAFLLNSNLQLVQELEIPGEIQEGWGMTSYRNNDGEDILLISDGTNRLYHVDPSDFKVKKTVSVRLENGSDLNKLNELEIIGDGTVLANIYETPLIAQIDPHDGKLIDILDFTALIQDVESVKGKGYADPMFNKVLNGIAYKDGNLILGGKQWPYFYQIELQSQQFRCQQIFSCTKHNEIIGSQKHRLDDESNEPLTSLTSSQQQSKIYDNSSTSFRIKENKKNRQMPQQMLYDKEGLYEENLKLKKELQQVKFELKKERQEHANFEKQVQKTNETQKDFQVILSQRARIKDQDKLIKELEEQVFQLKRNPERTKNKELEAELEEQKEAYQKLQLYISSKCNQDTNETLMVNQSLKDQIQINLVQAYKQDNLNLSQMILSLQQENHGLQQNQLSIKNEKDRLTNRLKELEKQFESVNKHMMYMRQEMQNTKKQTPSEDYLKKIDELQQQVQNQAKQLQQNKKLIEELEQKNGELQHNYDVFKSMESKEKEKLQDRLNMLKKQIEELNQKRDDHEQSQEGSLQSIGLKQAMTIYGSPRSNNSPQKLQLQLGFTSKKQCSKVNSYDIKEIISNLKIKLLSNNIDYETQEQILCEDDDEFLTLEETQLRLQKAPFELNEDESSLLARYLIEDNTEDHILYDQQRTQTKIIIKSVYKKLLGEFNLFDALEKQQMYEYFCQLFHKYNQGMESAIKQFNIKKKYLGNNQCEYEDFNEALKYCDILLTTRQRLYLELEIFSDSQQLQRFNFQTLFSKFKLKVSDLDNSIN
;
A
#
# COMPACT_ATOMS: atom_id res chain seq x y z
N MET A 1 -13.40 32.45 15.38
CA MET A 1 -12.41 33.01 14.42
C MET A 1 -10.97 32.89 14.97
N TYR A 2 -10.54 31.68 15.37
CA TYR A 2 -9.17 31.42 15.88
C TYR A 2 -8.57 30.10 15.36
N LEU A 3 -9.21 29.45 14.37
CA LEU A 3 -8.81 28.15 13.80
C LEU A 3 -8.76 28.17 12.25
N ILE A 4 -8.62 29.35 11.64
CA ILE A 4 -8.49 29.53 10.17
C ILE A 4 -7.05 29.94 9.78
N PHE A 5 -6.18 30.20 10.75
CA PHE A 5 -4.74 30.44 10.52
C PHE A 5 -3.91 29.14 10.47
N PHE A 6 -4.48 27.99 10.86
CA PHE A 6 -3.82 26.68 10.82
C PHE A 6 -4.10 25.86 9.55
N SER A 7 -5.22 26.12 8.85
CA SER A 7 -5.61 25.38 7.65
C SER A 7 -4.89 25.84 6.38
N LEU A 8 -4.58 27.12 6.25
CA LEU A 8 -3.81 27.69 5.13
C LEU A 8 -2.31 27.30 5.13
N LEU A 9 -1.84 26.56 6.15
CA LEU A 9 -0.52 25.92 6.17
C LEU A 9 -0.56 24.41 5.89
N PHE A 10 -1.74 23.79 5.78
CA PHE A 10 -1.91 22.37 5.44
C PHE A 10 -2.48 22.14 4.04
N LEU A 11 -3.25 23.09 3.48
CA LEU A 11 -3.78 23.03 2.10
C LEU A 11 -2.74 23.30 0.99
N SER A 12 -1.46 23.09 1.28
CA SER A 12 -0.40 22.90 0.27
C SER A 12 0.34 21.56 0.42
N TYR A 13 -0.12 20.70 1.33
CA TYR A 13 0.36 19.32 1.52
C TYR A 13 -0.78 18.30 1.40
N CYS A 14 -1.68 18.53 0.45
CA CYS A 14 -2.60 17.52 -0.07
C CYS A 14 -2.59 17.58 -1.61
N GLN A 15 -1.44 17.23 -2.19
CA GLN A 15 -1.43 16.68 -3.54
C GLN A 15 -2.09 15.30 -3.47
N ASP A 16 -2.75 14.86 -4.54
CA ASP A 16 -3.31 13.51 -4.64
C ASP A 16 -2.32 12.43 -4.16
N PRO A 17 -2.79 11.28 -3.64
CA PRO A 17 -1.98 10.08 -3.62
C PRO A 17 -1.63 9.75 -5.07
N THR A 18 -0.45 10.19 -5.50
CA THR A 18 -0.08 10.23 -6.92
C THR A 18 -0.25 8.85 -7.52
N VAL A 19 -1.11 8.74 -8.53
CA VAL A 19 -1.22 7.51 -9.32
C VAL A 19 0.13 7.31 -10.01
N PHE A 20 0.99 6.52 -9.38
CA PHE A 20 2.35 6.25 -9.82
C PHE A 20 2.29 5.59 -11.19
N LYS A 21 2.39 6.38 -12.25
CA LYS A 21 2.41 5.85 -13.60
C LYS A 21 3.80 5.29 -13.87
N ALA A 22 3.96 4.01 -13.57
CA ALA A 22 5.10 3.21 -14.01
C ALA A 22 5.33 3.35 -15.52
N SER A 23 6.58 3.23 -15.92
CA SER A 23 7.02 3.61 -17.26
C SER A 23 7.02 2.45 -18.23
N ASP A 24 6.28 2.63 -19.32
CA ASP A 24 6.24 1.70 -20.46
C ASP A 24 7.62 1.52 -21.15
N LYS A 25 8.66 2.30 -20.78
CA LYS A 25 9.97 2.37 -21.45
C LYS A 25 10.98 1.29 -21.03
N VAL A 26 10.84 0.73 -19.82
CA VAL A 26 11.79 -0.24 -19.26
C VAL A 26 11.03 -1.52 -18.89
N SER A 27 11.14 -2.53 -19.75
CA SER A 27 10.68 -3.88 -19.41
C SER A 27 11.77 -4.63 -18.65
N TYR A 28 11.43 -5.79 -18.07
CA TYR A 28 12.41 -6.69 -17.49
C TYR A 28 12.05 -8.15 -17.78
N ILE A 29 13.05 -9.03 -17.63
CA ILE A 29 12.89 -10.49 -17.65
C ILE A 29 13.34 -11.04 -16.31
N ILE A 30 12.56 -11.96 -15.74
CA ILE A 30 13.00 -12.83 -14.66
C ILE A 30 13.93 -13.88 -15.29
N LYS A 31 15.24 -13.77 -15.03
CA LYS A 31 16.23 -14.78 -15.46
C LYS A 31 16.04 -16.08 -14.69
N ASP A 32 15.93 -15.98 -13.37
CA ASP A 32 15.73 -17.13 -12.51
C ASP A 32 15.09 -16.75 -11.16
N ARG A 33 14.47 -17.75 -10.52
CA ARG A 33 13.93 -17.72 -9.17
C ARG A 33 14.88 -18.52 -8.26
N LEU A 34 15.64 -17.81 -7.41
CA LEU A 34 16.70 -18.36 -6.56
C LEU A 34 16.15 -18.67 -5.16
N LYS A 35 16.22 -19.94 -4.74
CA LYS A 35 15.61 -20.39 -3.47
C LYS A 35 16.47 -19.99 -2.26
N ARG A 36 15.86 -19.47 -1.19
CA ARG A 36 16.59 -19.17 0.06
C ARG A 36 17.14 -20.42 0.76
N PRO A 37 18.30 -20.30 1.47
CA PRO A 37 18.84 -21.38 2.30
C PRO A 37 17.80 -21.95 3.26
N ASN A 38 17.62 -23.27 3.26
CA ASN A 38 16.76 -24.02 4.19
C ASN A 38 15.31 -23.48 4.35
N ASP A 39 14.74 -22.86 3.31
CA ASP A 39 13.39 -22.25 3.33
C ASP A 39 13.23 -21.12 4.39
N LEU A 40 14.32 -20.43 4.75
CA LEU A 40 14.31 -19.38 5.76
C LEU A 40 13.70 -18.07 5.25
N LEU A 41 12.64 -17.60 5.92
CA LEU A 41 11.84 -16.42 5.56
C LEU A 41 12.22 -15.19 6.41
N PHE A 42 13.45 -14.67 6.24
CA PHE A 42 13.90 -13.49 6.97
C PHE A 42 13.17 -12.21 6.58
N PHE A 43 13.11 -11.25 7.51
CA PHE A 43 12.54 -9.92 7.28
C PHE A 43 13.62 -9.02 6.64
N THR A 44 13.81 -9.15 5.33
CA THR A 44 14.87 -8.47 4.55
C THR A 44 14.80 -6.94 4.67
N GLU A 45 15.82 -6.33 5.27
CA GLU A 45 15.96 -4.87 5.33
C GLU A 45 17.22 -4.35 4.63
N GLY A 46 18.30 -5.13 4.63
CA GLY A 46 19.49 -4.84 3.81
C GLY A 46 19.87 -5.99 2.89
N LEU A 47 20.32 -5.70 1.67
CA LEU A 47 20.78 -6.73 0.73
C LEU A 47 21.81 -6.17 -0.26
N THR A 48 23.02 -6.71 -0.34
CA THR A 48 24.01 -6.30 -1.37
C THR A 48 25.00 -7.42 -1.73
N PHE A 49 25.67 -7.33 -2.88
CA PHE A 49 26.72 -8.29 -3.27
C PHE A 49 28.06 -7.98 -2.59
N ILE A 50 28.69 -9.01 -2.02
CA ILE A 50 30.04 -8.90 -1.45
C ILE A 50 31.11 -9.71 -2.19
N ALA A 51 30.70 -10.70 -2.97
CA ALA A 51 31.51 -11.40 -3.98
C ALA A 51 30.66 -11.63 -5.25
N ASP A 52 31.11 -12.45 -6.20
CA ASP A 52 30.42 -12.69 -7.47
C ASP A 52 29.13 -13.51 -7.28
N ASP A 53 29.13 -14.41 -6.29
CA ASP A 53 28.09 -15.39 -5.97
C ASP A 53 27.66 -15.34 -4.50
N MET A 54 28.05 -14.29 -3.77
CA MET A 54 27.83 -14.15 -2.33
C MET A 54 27.16 -12.81 -1.99
N LEU A 55 26.01 -12.89 -1.32
CA LEU A 55 25.24 -11.77 -0.82
C LEU A 55 25.52 -11.55 0.69
N LEU A 56 25.43 -10.30 1.10
CA LEU A 56 25.23 -9.87 2.49
C LEU A 56 23.74 -9.53 2.64
N GLU A 57 23.08 -10.08 3.66
CA GLU A 57 21.70 -9.73 4.03
C GLU A 57 21.66 -9.24 5.49
N SER A 58 20.92 -8.16 5.72
CA SER A 58 20.54 -7.63 7.04
C SER A 58 19.04 -7.82 7.25
N THR A 59 18.65 -8.23 8.45
CA THR A 59 17.27 -8.60 8.78
C THR A 59 16.72 -7.79 9.95
N GLY A 60 15.47 -7.35 9.83
CA GLY A 60 14.73 -6.67 10.89
C GLY A 60 14.07 -7.62 11.90
N LEU A 61 13.08 -7.07 12.62
CA LEU A 61 12.35 -7.63 13.77
C LEU A 61 13.14 -7.63 15.10
N TYR A 62 12.63 -6.90 16.10
CA TYR A 62 13.18 -6.87 17.46
C TYR A 62 13.25 -8.28 18.07
N GLY A 63 14.45 -8.68 18.50
CA GLY A 63 14.69 -10.00 19.07
C GLY A 63 15.31 -11.01 18.09
N ASP A 64 14.95 -10.92 16.81
CA ASP A 64 15.34 -11.86 15.75
C ASP A 64 16.29 -11.25 14.69
N SER A 65 16.54 -9.93 14.76
CA SER A 65 17.43 -9.20 13.83
C SER A 65 18.87 -9.74 13.83
N GLU A 66 19.40 -10.01 12.65
CA GLU A 66 20.78 -10.44 12.42
C GLU A 66 21.33 -9.93 11.08
N ILE A 67 22.64 -10.07 10.89
CA ILE A 67 23.32 -9.87 9.61
C ILE A 67 24.07 -11.14 9.23
N HIS A 68 24.01 -11.55 7.96
CA HIS A 68 24.59 -12.82 7.51
C HIS A 68 25.04 -12.83 6.04
N TYR A 69 25.92 -13.77 5.71
CA TYR A 69 26.34 -14.05 4.34
C TYR A 69 25.58 -15.24 3.74
N ILE A 70 25.01 -15.07 2.55
CA ILE A 70 24.50 -16.14 1.70
C ILE A 70 25.55 -16.45 0.63
N ASP A 71 25.97 -17.71 0.56
CA ASP A 71 27.03 -18.25 -0.32
C ASP A 71 26.43 -19.12 -1.41
N ASN A 72 27.10 -19.23 -2.56
CA ASN A 72 26.65 -19.98 -3.76
C ASN A 72 25.25 -19.57 -4.25
N VAL A 73 24.94 -18.27 -4.29
CA VAL A 73 23.58 -17.72 -4.54
C VAL A 73 22.93 -18.20 -5.85
N PHE A 74 23.73 -18.51 -6.87
CA PHE A 74 23.24 -19.04 -8.15
C PHE A 74 23.18 -20.59 -8.21
N ASP A 75 23.74 -21.31 -7.23
CA ASP A 75 23.65 -22.78 -7.15
C ASP A 75 22.51 -23.20 -6.21
N LYS A 76 21.37 -23.53 -6.81
CA LYS A 76 20.17 -24.03 -6.13
C LYS A 76 20.36 -25.31 -5.29
N GLN A 77 21.47 -26.03 -5.44
CA GLN A 77 21.78 -27.22 -4.64
C GLN A 77 22.70 -26.91 -3.45
N ASN A 78 23.55 -25.89 -3.56
CA ASN A 78 24.60 -25.56 -2.57
C ASN A 78 24.45 -24.18 -1.91
N ILE A 79 23.39 -23.42 -2.21
CA ILE A 79 23.10 -22.13 -1.57
C ILE A 79 22.95 -22.28 -0.05
N GLY A 80 23.71 -21.50 0.72
CA GLY A 80 23.84 -21.71 2.17
C GLY A 80 24.25 -20.46 2.94
N LEU A 81 24.07 -20.49 4.27
CA LEU A 81 24.55 -19.44 5.17
C LEU A 81 25.97 -19.74 5.63
N LYS A 82 26.89 -18.78 5.46
CA LYS A 82 28.34 -18.97 5.69
C LYS A 82 28.82 -18.38 7.02
N ALA A 83 28.28 -17.24 7.41
CA ALA A 83 28.45 -16.61 8.71
C ALA A 83 27.18 -15.81 9.07
N ARG A 84 26.88 -15.66 10.35
CA ARG A 84 25.77 -14.85 10.86
C ARG A 84 26.09 -14.23 12.22
N GLN A 85 25.58 -13.03 12.48
CA GLN A 85 25.70 -12.30 13.73
C GLN A 85 24.34 -11.69 14.12
N PRO A 86 23.66 -12.19 15.16
CA PRO A 86 22.53 -11.51 15.78
C PRO A 86 22.98 -10.21 16.44
N ILE A 87 22.24 -9.11 16.24
CA ILE A 87 22.68 -7.77 16.70
C ILE A 87 22.22 -7.39 18.12
N GLY A 88 21.30 -8.16 18.70
CA GLY A 88 20.80 -7.95 20.07
C GLY A 88 19.33 -7.53 20.10
N LYS A 89 18.60 -7.97 21.14
CA LYS A 89 17.13 -7.95 21.14
C LYS A 89 16.50 -6.56 21.15
N GLN A 90 17.25 -5.54 21.57
CA GLN A 90 16.80 -4.16 21.67
C GLN A 90 16.89 -3.38 20.35
N TYR A 91 17.54 -3.93 19.33
CA TYR A 91 17.71 -3.29 18.03
C TYR A 91 16.82 -3.93 16.97
N PHE A 92 16.37 -3.13 16.01
CA PHE A 92 15.77 -3.60 14.76
C PHE A 92 16.77 -3.35 13.64
N GLY A 93 17.24 -4.41 12.98
CA GLY A 93 18.26 -4.32 11.92
C GLY A 93 17.69 -3.73 10.64
N GLU A 94 18.43 -2.83 9.99
CA GLU A 94 18.03 -2.11 8.78
C GLU A 94 19.11 -2.22 7.68
N GLY A 95 19.03 -1.42 6.61
CA GLY A 95 19.89 -1.48 5.42
C GLY A 95 21.40 -1.60 5.71
N CYS A 96 22.14 -2.27 4.82
CA CYS A 96 23.54 -2.61 5.04
C CYS A 96 24.40 -2.56 3.77
N SER A 97 25.63 -2.05 3.90
CA SER A 97 26.59 -2.00 2.77
C SER A 97 28.02 -2.28 3.21
N LYS A 98 28.88 -2.58 2.23
CA LYS A 98 30.28 -2.97 2.44
C LYS A 98 31.23 -2.04 1.68
N ILE A 99 32.13 -1.38 2.40
CA ILE A 99 33.20 -0.57 1.83
C ILE A 99 34.57 -1.22 2.01
N LYS A 100 35.59 -0.65 1.36
CA LYS A 100 36.99 -0.91 1.69
C LYS A 100 37.58 0.26 2.46
N ASN A 101 38.17 -0.05 3.61
CA ASN A 101 38.83 0.95 4.43
C ASN A 101 40.19 1.39 3.84
N LYS A 102 40.82 2.40 4.46
CA LYS A 102 42.10 2.98 4.02
C LYS A 102 43.28 1.99 4.03
N ASN A 103 43.10 0.77 4.58
CA ASN A 103 44.06 -0.34 4.58
C ASN A 103 43.64 -1.50 3.65
N GLY A 104 42.64 -1.30 2.79
CA GLY A 104 42.13 -2.29 1.82
C GLY A 104 41.26 -3.41 2.39
N LYS A 105 40.98 -3.40 3.70
CA LYS A 105 40.13 -4.38 4.38
C LYS A 105 38.66 -4.03 4.21
N ASP A 106 37.82 -5.06 4.18
CA ASP A 106 36.37 -4.90 4.08
C ASP A 106 35.79 -4.51 5.45
N GLU A 107 35.01 -3.44 5.45
CA GLU A 107 34.24 -2.91 6.57
C GLU A 107 32.76 -2.88 6.19
N ILE A 108 31.92 -3.41 7.07
CA ILE A 108 30.48 -3.58 6.84
C ILE A 108 29.74 -2.64 7.77
N TYR A 109 28.83 -1.85 7.20
CA TYR A 109 27.95 -0.95 7.93
C TYR A 109 26.53 -1.53 7.88
N MET A 110 25.82 -1.44 9.00
CA MET A 110 24.43 -1.89 9.16
C MET A 110 23.66 -0.84 9.97
N LEU A 111 22.50 -0.41 9.51
CA LEU A 111 21.66 0.56 10.21
C LEU A 111 20.78 -0.10 11.27
N THR A 112 20.16 0.74 12.12
CA THR A 112 19.04 0.36 12.99
C THR A 112 17.90 1.35 12.85
N TRP A 113 16.66 0.87 13.03
CA TRP A 113 15.45 1.63 12.70
C TRP A 113 15.31 2.90 13.56
N LYS A 114 15.04 2.71 14.86
CA LYS A 114 14.67 3.78 15.80
C LYS A 114 15.67 3.95 16.94
N GLU A 115 16.62 3.04 17.06
CA GLU A 115 17.61 3.02 18.14
C GLU A 115 18.75 4.03 17.89
N ARG A 116 18.72 4.73 16.74
CA ARG A 116 19.67 5.77 16.33
C ARG A 116 21.11 5.24 16.18
N LYS A 117 21.31 3.93 16.05
CA LYS A 117 22.64 3.31 15.89
C LYS A 117 22.93 2.88 14.46
N ALA A 118 24.20 2.85 14.12
CA ALA A 118 24.72 2.01 13.06
C ALA A 118 25.86 1.12 13.63
N PHE A 119 25.99 -0.09 13.12
CA PHE A 119 27.05 -1.01 13.50
C PHE A 119 28.12 -1.06 12.42
N LEU A 120 29.37 -0.80 12.82
CA LEU A 120 30.55 -1.08 12.03
C LEU A 120 31.05 -2.48 12.40
N LEU A 121 31.02 -3.41 11.44
CA LEU A 121 31.45 -4.80 11.58
C LEU A 121 32.65 -5.09 10.68
N ASN A 122 33.47 -6.07 11.08
CA ASN A 122 34.56 -6.57 10.24
C ASN A 122 34.06 -7.63 9.23
N SER A 123 34.94 -8.08 8.34
CA SER A 123 34.66 -9.13 7.34
C SER A 123 34.16 -10.48 7.90
N ASN A 124 34.27 -10.71 9.21
CA ASN A 124 33.75 -11.91 9.89
C ASN A 124 32.39 -11.64 10.58
N LEU A 125 31.75 -10.51 10.27
CA LEU A 125 30.51 -10.01 10.90
C LEU A 125 30.64 -9.77 12.41
N GLN A 126 31.85 -9.51 12.92
CA GLN A 126 32.06 -9.18 14.32
C GLN A 126 31.98 -7.66 14.51
N LEU A 127 31.21 -7.20 15.49
CA LEU A 127 31.09 -5.78 15.84
C LEU A 127 32.47 -5.19 16.20
N VAL A 128 32.85 -4.13 15.49
CA VAL A 128 34.05 -3.31 15.75
C VAL A 128 33.68 -2.07 16.55
N GLN A 129 32.57 -1.41 16.20
CA GLN A 129 32.13 -0.17 16.84
C GLN A 129 30.62 0.06 16.65
N GLU A 130 29.96 0.58 17.69
CA GLU A 130 28.65 1.25 17.56
C GLU A 130 28.85 2.73 17.19
N LEU A 131 28.08 3.21 16.21
CA LEU A 131 28.07 4.58 15.71
C LEU A 131 26.69 5.21 15.98
N GLU A 132 26.65 6.53 16.20
CA GLU A 132 25.38 7.28 16.24
C GLU A 132 24.97 7.68 14.82
N ILE A 133 23.71 7.48 14.44
CA ILE A 133 23.15 8.01 13.19
C ILE A 133 23.12 9.55 13.27
N PRO A 134 23.63 10.30 12.27
CA PRO A 134 23.65 11.76 12.23
C PRO A 134 22.29 12.42 12.50
N GLY A 135 22.29 13.57 13.20
CA GLY A 135 21.08 14.24 13.66
C GLY A 135 20.09 14.66 12.55
N GLU A 136 20.61 14.81 11.33
CA GLU A 136 19.89 15.10 10.10
C GLU A 136 18.98 13.93 9.65
N ILE A 137 19.52 12.71 9.72
CA ILE A 137 18.84 11.45 9.38
C ILE A 137 17.94 11.08 10.56
N GLN A 138 16.64 10.81 10.38
CA GLN A 138 15.72 10.60 11.52
C GLN A 138 15.65 9.15 11.99
N GLU A 139 15.42 8.22 11.07
CA GLU A 139 15.45 6.77 11.24
C GLU A 139 16.49 6.18 10.29
N GLY A 140 17.06 5.01 10.59
CA GLY A 140 17.86 4.27 9.59
C GLY A 140 16.94 3.38 8.76
N TRP A 141 16.92 3.53 7.43
CA TRP A 141 16.20 2.61 6.53
C TRP A 141 17.23 1.95 5.59
N GLY A 142 17.22 2.25 4.29
CA GLY A 142 18.13 1.65 3.30
C GLY A 142 19.56 2.19 3.32
N MET A 143 20.52 1.39 2.87
CA MET A 143 21.92 1.83 2.73
C MET A 143 22.72 1.07 1.67
N THR A 144 23.26 1.80 0.70
CA THR A 144 24.26 1.32 -0.27
C THR A 144 25.54 2.15 -0.19
N SER A 145 26.54 1.84 -1.01
CA SER A 145 27.80 2.58 -1.09
C SER A 145 28.34 2.69 -2.51
N TYR A 146 29.03 3.79 -2.80
CA TYR A 146 29.66 4.02 -4.10
C TYR A 146 30.93 4.86 -3.95
N ARG A 147 31.76 4.85 -5.00
CA ARG A 147 32.92 5.75 -5.10
C ARG A 147 32.54 6.94 -5.98
N ASN A 148 32.72 8.16 -5.48
CA ASN A 148 32.41 9.38 -6.24
C ASN A 148 33.51 9.71 -7.28
N ASN A 149 33.24 10.72 -8.12
CA ASN A 149 34.17 11.15 -9.18
C ASN A 149 35.51 11.69 -8.65
N ASP A 150 35.55 12.19 -7.42
CA ASP A 150 36.75 12.66 -6.73
C ASP A 150 37.57 11.49 -6.12
N GLY A 151 37.05 10.26 -6.22
CA GLY A 151 37.70 9.05 -5.72
C GLY A 151 37.50 8.81 -4.22
N GLU A 152 36.52 9.46 -3.58
CA GLU A 152 36.10 9.18 -2.20
C GLU A 152 35.03 8.08 -2.16
N ASP A 153 35.10 7.22 -1.15
CA ASP A 153 34.05 6.24 -0.85
C ASP A 153 32.94 6.90 -0.01
N ILE A 154 31.69 6.75 -0.43
CA ILE A 154 30.49 7.39 0.16
C ILE A 154 29.46 6.32 0.53
N LEU A 155 28.90 6.42 1.73
CA LEU A 155 27.67 5.69 2.10
C LEU A 155 26.46 6.54 1.67
N LEU A 156 25.47 5.91 1.04
CA LEU A 156 24.22 6.56 0.63
C LEU A 156 23.07 5.93 1.41
N ILE A 157 22.37 6.73 2.21
CA ILE A 157 21.38 6.28 3.20
C ILE A 157 20.00 6.90 2.92
N SER A 158 18.92 6.14 3.17
CA SER A 158 17.53 6.62 3.24
C SER A 158 16.96 6.52 4.66
N ASP A 159 15.88 7.26 4.93
CA ASP A 159 15.19 7.33 6.24
C ASP A 159 13.65 7.27 6.12
N GLY A 160 13.15 6.70 5.02
CA GLY A 160 11.71 6.67 4.71
C GLY A 160 11.11 8.01 4.25
N THR A 161 11.85 9.12 4.29
CA THR A 161 11.45 10.38 3.65
C THR A 161 11.73 10.35 2.14
N ASN A 162 11.73 11.51 1.48
CA ASN A 162 12.20 11.65 0.09
C ASN A 162 13.69 11.97 -0.04
N ARG A 163 14.47 11.84 1.04
CA ARG A 163 15.87 12.29 1.09
C ARG A 163 16.83 11.12 0.96
N LEU A 164 17.93 11.37 0.24
CA LEU A 164 19.10 10.51 0.24
C LEU A 164 20.28 11.29 0.84
N TYR A 165 20.95 10.67 1.81
CA TYR A 165 22.03 11.29 2.59
C TYR A 165 23.36 10.65 2.22
N HIS A 166 24.29 11.46 1.73
CA HIS A 166 25.67 11.07 1.47
C HIS A 166 26.47 11.23 2.76
N VAL A 167 26.93 10.11 3.33
CA VAL A 167 27.68 10.06 4.58
C VAL A 167 29.14 9.69 4.31
N ASP A 168 30.07 10.41 4.93
CA ASP A 168 31.49 10.04 4.91
C ASP A 168 31.70 8.85 5.86
N PRO A 169 32.15 7.68 5.40
CA PRO A 169 32.31 6.52 6.28
C PRO A 169 33.40 6.69 7.34
N SER A 170 34.33 7.64 7.19
CA SER A 170 35.49 7.81 8.06
C SER A 170 35.28 8.71 9.27
N ASP A 171 34.19 9.48 9.31
CA ASP A 171 33.70 10.15 10.52
C ASP A 171 32.18 10.01 10.76
N PHE A 172 31.50 9.27 9.88
CA PHE A 172 30.08 8.97 9.84
C PHE A 172 29.14 10.19 9.80
N LYS A 173 29.58 11.34 9.24
CA LYS A 173 28.73 12.54 9.10
C LYS A 173 28.16 12.72 7.69
N VAL A 174 27.01 13.39 7.59
CA VAL A 174 26.39 13.81 6.33
C VAL A 174 27.26 14.88 5.66
N LYS A 175 27.78 14.58 4.46
CA LYS A 175 28.44 15.53 3.54
C LYS A 175 27.43 16.31 2.71
N LYS A 176 26.34 15.66 2.28
CA LYS A 176 25.37 16.19 1.32
C LYS A 176 24.02 15.47 1.48
N THR A 177 22.93 16.17 1.19
CA THR A 177 21.58 15.58 1.09
C THR A 177 20.97 15.99 -0.23
N VAL A 178 20.31 15.06 -0.91
CA VAL A 178 19.50 15.33 -2.10
C VAL A 178 18.05 14.95 -1.83
N SER A 179 17.10 15.58 -2.52
CA SER A 179 15.65 15.36 -2.35
C SER A 179 15.03 14.86 -3.64
N VAL A 180 14.45 13.67 -3.58
CA VAL A 180 13.85 12.98 -4.72
C VAL A 180 12.43 13.46 -4.95
N ARG A 181 12.11 13.74 -6.22
CA ARG A 181 10.81 14.32 -6.63
C ARG A 181 10.28 13.70 -7.92
N LEU A 182 8.95 13.63 -8.00
CA LEU A 182 8.22 13.30 -9.22
C LEU A 182 8.22 14.50 -10.20
N GLU A 183 7.91 14.27 -11.48
CA GLU A 183 7.90 15.32 -12.53
C GLU A 183 6.97 16.51 -12.21
N ASN A 184 5.93 16.30 -11.40
CA ASN A 184 5.01 17.34 -10.92
C ASN A 184 5.56 18.18 -9.75
N GLY A 185 6.80 17.94 -9.32
CA GLY A 185 7.46 18.63 -8.21
C GLY A 185 7.13 18.10 -6.81
N SER A 186 6.29 17.07 -6.68
CA SER A 186 5.98 16.44 -5.39
C SER A 186 7.13 15.60 -4.84
N ASP A 187 7.27 15.53 -3.51
CA ASP A 187 8.32 14.78 -2.82
C ASP A 187 8.04 13.26 -2.87
N LEU A 188 8.96 12.48 -3.44
CA LEU A 188 8.86 11.02 -3.54
C LEU A 188 9.30 10.35 -2.23
N ASN A 189 8.38 10.24 -1.28
CA ASN A 189 8.61 9.67 0.05
C ASN A 189 8.60 8.13 0.04
N LYS A 190 8.88 7.52 1.20
CA LYS A 190 8.99 6.06 1.42
C LYS A 190 10.16 5.39 0.71
N LEU A 191 11.25 6.13 0.47
CA LEU A 191 12.51 5.52 0.01
C LEU A 191 13.04 4.59 1.10
N ASN A 192 13.12 3.30 0.80
CA ASN A 192 13.65 2.24 1.67
C ASN A 192 14.96 1.72 1.07
N GLU A 193 15.15 0.40 0.93
CA GLU A 193 16.45 -0.19 0.59
C GLU A 193 16.98 0.29 -0.76
N LEU A 194 18.30 0.52 -0.78
CA LEU A 194 19.03 1.21 -1.84
C LEU A 194 20.07 0.28 -2.47
N GLU A 195 20.34 0.44 -3.77
CA GLU A 195 21.54 -0.16 -4.39
C GLU A 195 22.03 0.63 -5.60
N ILE A 196 23.34 0.80 -5.72
CA ILE A 196 23.97 1.48 -6.86
C ILE A 196 24.19 0.50 -8.00
N ILE A 197 23.72 0.86 -9.20
CA ILE A 197 23.89 0.06 -10.43
C ILE A 197 24.98 0.63 -11.34
N GLY A 198 25.37 -0.14 -12.37
CA GLY A 198 26.64 0.02 -13.10
C GLY A 198 26.87 1.32 -13.88
N ASP A 199 25.87 2.20 -14.03
CA ASP A 199 26.01 3.54 -14.61
C ASP A 199 26.12 4.66 -13.56
N GLY A 200 26.04 4.32 -12.26
CA GLY A 200 26.03 5.26 -11.14
C GLY A 200 24.62 5.64 -10.64
N THR A 201 23.56 5.18 -11.30
CA THR A 201 22.18 5.33 -10.82
C THR A 201 22.00 4.59 -9.50
N VAL A 202 21.23 5.14 -8.55
CA VAL A 202 20.72 4.39 -7.39
C VAL A 202 19.30 3.89 -7.66
N LEU A 203 19.08 2.60 -7.41
CA LEU A 203 17.76 1.99 -7.29
C LEU A 203 17.30 2.12 -5.85
N ALA A 204 16.03 2.51 -5.63
CA ALA A 204 15.44 2.58 -4.29
C ALA A 204 14.08 1.86 -4.26
N ASN A 205 13.87 0.97 -3.30
CA ASN A 205 12.54 0.42 -3.02
C ASN A 205 11.61 1.53 -2.50
N ILE A 206 10.37 1.58 -2.99
CA ILE A 206 9.33 2.45 -2.43
C ILE A 206 8.46 1.60 -1.49
N TYR A 207 8.58 1.82 -0.18
CA TYR A 207 7.99 0.95 0.84
C TYR A 207 6.45 0.86 0.74
N GLU A 208 5.92 -0.34 1.03
CA GLU A 208 4.52 -0.75 0.83
C GLU A 208 4.05 -0.75 -0.63
N THR A 209 4.95 -0.72 -1.61
CA THR A 209 4.62 -0.78 -3.05
C THR A 209 5.44 -1.86 -3.78
N PRO A 210 5.01 -2.30 -4.97
CA PRO A 210 5.81 -3.13 -5.88
C PRO A 210 6.84 -2.33 -6.70
N LEU A 211 7.10 -1.05 -6.37
CA LEU A 211 7.81 -0.12 -7.23
C LEU A 211 9.26 0.10 -6.78
N ILE A 212 10.14 0.31 -7.76
CA ILE A 212 11.54 0.73 -7.55
C ILE A 212 11.78 2.01 -8.34
N ALA A 213 12.24 3.05 -7.66
CA ALA A 213 12.68 4.30 -8.30
C ALA A 213 14.11 4.15 -8.83
N GLN A 214 14.36 4.63 -10.05
CA GLN A 214 15.71 4.89 -10.57
C GLN A 214 16.02 6.36 -10.36
N ILE A 215 17.10 6.69 -9.65
CA ILE A 215 17.41 8.05 -9.19
C ILE A 215 18.88 8.37 -9.50
N ASP A 216 19.15 9.58 -10.00
CA ASP A 216 20.50 10.12 -10.04
C ASP A 216 20.93 10.52 -8.61
N PRO A 217 21.90 9.84 -7.98
CA PRO A 217 22.31 10.18 -6.62
C PRO A 217 23.05 11.52 -6.56
N HIS A 218 23.49 12.11 -7.68
CA HIS A 218 24.17 13.40 -7.64
C HIS A 218 23.23 14.57 -7.31
N ASP A 219 22.00 14.60 -7.82
CA ASP A 219 21.06 15.70 -7.58
C ASP A 219 19.68 15.27 -7.03
N GLY A 220 19.43 13.96 -6.92
CA GLY A 220 18.16 13.39 -6.48
C GLY A 220 17.11 13.33 -7.60
N LYS A 221 17.47 13.64 -8.85
CA LYS A 221 16.55 13.58 -9.99
C LYS A 221 16.07 12.15 -10.20
N LEU A 222 14.75 11.98 -10.20
CA LEU A 222 14.10 10.75 -10.64
C LEU A 222 14.34 10.55 -12.14
N ILE A 223 14.88 9.39 -12.51
CA ILE A 223 15.14 8.96 -13.89
C ILE A 223 13.93 8.17 -14.42
N ASP A 224 13.47 7.17 -13.66
CA ASP A 224 12.26 6.42 -13.97
C ASP A 224 11.67 5.68 -12.75
N ILE A 225 10.47 5.11 -12.87
CA ILE A 225 9.85 4.19 -11.89
C ILE A 225 9.53 2.84 -12.55
N LEU A 226 10.14 1.78 -12.01
CA LEU A 226 9.98 0.39 -12.42
C LEU A 226 8.86 -0.28 -11.61
N ASP A 227 8.07 -1.15 -12.24
CA ASP A 227 6.96 -1.88 -11.61
C ASP A 227 7.22 -3.40 -11.56
N PHE A 228 7.40 -3.92 -10.35
CA PHE A 228 7.63 -5.34 -10.07
C PHE A 228 6.38 -6.06 -9.53
N THR A 229 5.16 -5.59 -9.86
CA THR A 229 3.88 -6.20 -9.42
C THR A 229 3.80 -7.69 -9.77
N ALA A 230 4.36 -8.11 -10.91
CA ALA A 230 4.40 -9.52 -11.30
C ALA A 230 5.24 -10.39 -10.33
N LEU A 231 6.26 -9.83 -9.65
CA LEU A 231 7.00 -10.55 -8.61
C LEU A 231 6.16 -10.76 -7.36
N ILE A 232 5.35 -9.78 -6.96
CA ILE A 232 4.41 -9.92 -5.83
C ILE A 232 3.45 -11.07 -6.11
N GLN A 233 2.81 -11.06 -7.29
CA GLN A 233 1.87 -12.09 -7.73
C GLN A 233 2.53 -13.48 -7.80
N ASP A 234 3.78 -13.55 -8.27
CA ASP A 234 4.55 -14.81 -8.33
C ASP A 234 4.87 -15.36 -6.93
N VAL A 235 5.20 -14.50 -5.96
CA VAL A 235 5.41 -14.87 -4.54
C VAL A 235 4.11 -15.30 -3.87
N GLU A 236 3.02 -14.55 -4.06
CA GLU A 236 1.69 -14.84 -3.51
C GLU A 236 1.10 -16.16 -4.04
N SER A 237 1.52 -16.61 -5.23
CA SER A 237 1.08 -17.88 -5.81
C SER A 237 1.54 -19.13 -5.02
N VAL A 238 2.57 -19.00 -4.17
CA VAL A 238 3.27 -20.13 -3.55
C VAL A 238 2.64 -20.51 -2.20
N LYS A 239 2.21 -21.77 -2.08
CA LYS A 239 1.58 -22.32 -0.87
C LYS A 239 2.56 -23.17 -0.06
N GLY A 240 2.51 -23.07 1.27
CA GLY A 240 3.37 -23.84 2.19
C GLY A 240 3.07 -23.61 3.68
N LYS A 241 3.90 -24.16 4.56
CA LYS A 241 3.81 -23.91 6.02
C LYS A 241 4.66 -22.71 6.40
N GLY A 242 4.01 -21.59 6.75
CA GLY A 242 4.67 -20.33 7.12
C GLY A 242 3.89 -19.09 6.70
N TYR A 243 3.00 -19.20 5.71
CA TYR A 243 2.15 -18.12 5.22
C TYR A 243 1.00 -17.78 6.19
N ALA A 244 1.34 -17.20 7.34
CA ALA A 244 0.40 -16.46 8.17
C ALA A 244 0.22 -15.04 7.61
N ASP A 245 -1.03 -14.58 7.59
CA ASP A 245 -1.52 -13.20 7.33
C ASP A 245 -1.11 -12.48 6.01
N PRO A 246 -2.07 -11.94 5.24
CA PRO A 246 -1.79 -10.98 4.17
C PRO A 246 -1.40 -9.56 4.64
N MET A 247 -1.62 -9.19 5.91
CA MET A 247 -1.38 -7.82 6.37
C MET A 247 0.09 -7.47 6.64
N PHE A 248 0.57 -6.42 5.97
CA PHE A 248 1.77 -5.60 6.20
C PHE A 248 3.18 -6.21 6.03
N ASN A 249 3.39 -7.53 6.15
CA ASN A 249 4.76 -8.07 6.37
C ASN A 249 5.46 -8.76 5.17
N LYS A 250 4.98 -8.62 3.92
CA LYS A 250 5.53 -9.36 2.75
C LYS A 250 5.88 -8.51 1.51
N VAL A 251 6.29 -7.27 1.71
CA VAL A 251 6.59 -6.31 0.64
C VAL A 251 7.93 -6.60 -0.08
N LEU A 252 8.05 -6.09 -1.31
CA LEU A 252 9.32 -6.00 -2.05
C LEU A 252 10.31 -5.12 -1.26
N ASN A 253 11.48 -5.66 -0.92
CA ASN A 253 12.55 -4.96 -0.21
C ASN A 253 13.87 -5.75 -0.29
N GLY A 254 14.97 -5.09 -0.62
CA GLY A 254 16.26 -5.74 -0.89
C GLY A 254 16.58 -5.75 -2.38
N ILE A 255 17.65 -5.03 -2.74
CA ILE A 255 18.14 -4.86 -4.10
C ILE A 255 19.64 -5.10 -4.06
N ALA A 256 20.16 -6.10 -4.77
CA ALA A 256 21.60 -6.31 -4.87
C ALA A 256 22.04 -6.28 -6.34
N TYR A 257 23.11 -5.55 -6.65
CA TYR A 257 23.61 -5.44 -8.02
C TYR A 257 25.10 -5.74 -8.15
N LYS A 258 25.47 -6.60 -9.10
CA LYS A 258 26.85 -6.77 -9.52
C LYS A 258 27.00 -7.26 -10.96
N ASP A 259 27.83 -6.57 -11.74
CA ASP A 259 28.28 -6.98 -13.08
C ASP A 259 27.13 -7.41 -14.03
N GLY A 260 26.03 -6.64 -14.00
CA GLY A 260 24.83 -6.92 -14.81
C GLY A 260 23.84 -7.93 -14.21
N ASN A 261 24.13 -8.49 -13.04
CA ASN A 261 23.20 -9.28 -12.24
C ASN A 261 22.50 -8.37 -11.24
N LEU A 262 21.21 -8.11 -11.47
CA LEU A 262 20.31 -7.52 -10.49
C LEU A 262 19.59 -8.66 -9.76
N ILE A 263 19.62 -8.66 -8.43
CA ILE A 263 18.84 -9.57 -7.58
C ILE A 263 17.86 -8.73 -6.76
N LEU A 264 16.57 -9.10 -6.80
CA LEU A 264 15.53 -8.51 -5.95
C LEU A 264 15.05 -9.51 -4.90
N GLY A 265 14.81 -9.01 -3.68
CA GLY A 265 14.24 -9.76 -2.56
C GLY A 265 12.97 -9.12 -2.00
N GLY A 266 12.53 -9.63 -0.87
CA GLY A 266 11.43 -9.03 -0.11
C GLY A 266 11.33 -9.57 1.31
N LYS A 267 10.50 -8.90 2.11
CA LYS A 267 10.31 -9.24 3.52
C LYS A 267 9.60 -10.59 3.61
N GLN A 268 10.21 -11.57 4.28
CA GLN A 268 9.73 -12.95 4.39
C GLN A 268 9.52 -13.67 3.03
N TRP A 269 10.23 -13.26 1.97
CA TRP A 269 10.10 -13.90 0.66
C TRP A 269 10.80 -15.27 0.60
N PRO A 270 10.18 -16.32 0.02
CA PRO A 270 10.77 -17.65 -0.11
C PRO A 270 11.87 -17.75 -1.18
N TYR A 271 11.96 -16.76 -2.07
CA TYR A 271 12.92 -16.69 -3.18
C TYR A 271 13.47 -15.27 -3.33
N PHE A 272 14.68 -15.19 -3.88
CA PHE A 272 15.14 -14.00 -4.59
C PHE A 272 14.88 -14.15 -6.10
N TYR A 273 14.86 -13.04 -6.83
CA TYR A 273 14.64 -13.01 -8.27
C TYR A 273 15.85 -12.40 -8.97
N GLN A 274 16.48 -13.14 -9.87
CA GLN A 274 17.50 -12.60 -10.76
C GLN A 274 16.80 -11.90 -11.93
N ILE A 275 17.08 -10.61 -12.12
CA ILE A 275 16.40 -9.73 -13.07
C ILE A 275 17.35 -9.29 -14.18
N GLU A 276 16.84 -9.19 -15.41
CA GLU A 276 17.47 -8.46 -16.52
C GLU A 276 16.60 -7.26 -16.88
N LEU A 277 17.13 -6.05 -16.71
CA LEU A 277 16.47 -4.82 -17.17
C LEU A 277 16.67 -4.63 -18.68
N GLN A 278 15.59 -4.28 -19.38
CA GLN A 278 15.58 -4.08 -20.82
C GLN A 278 15.23 -2.63 -21.17
N SER A 279 16.21 -1.87 -21.63
CA SER A 279 15.97 -0.56 -22.22
C SER A 279 15.25 -0.69 -23.57
N GLN A 280 14.09 -0.06 -23.75
CA GLN A 280 13.47 0.09 -25.08
C GLN A 280 14.20 1.14 -25.94
N GLN A 281 15.44 0.84 -26.34
CA GLN A 281 16.00 1.47 -27.53
C GLN A 281 15.38 0.84 -28.77
N PHE A 282 15.02 1.68 -29.76
CA PHE A 282 14.26 1.26 -30.94
C PHE A 282 14.94 0.12 -31.71
N ARG A 283 14.25 -1.02 -31.81
CA ARG A 283 14.67 -2.19 -32.62
C ARG A 283 14.50 -1.94 -34.12
N CYS A 284 15.16 -0.91 -34.65
CA CYS A 284 14.99 -0.46 -36.04
C CYS A 284 16.26 0.13 -36.68
N GLN A 285 17.42 -0.52 -36.50
CA GLN A 285 18.63 -0.22 -37.29
C GLN A 285 19.58 -1.44 -37.43
N GLN A 286 19.10 -2.51 -38.09
CA GLN A 286 19.95 -3.62 -38.57
C GLN A 286 19.65 -4.02 -40.03
N ILE A 287 19.61 -3.02 -40.91
CA ILE A 287 19.90 -3.19 -42.34
C ILE A 287 20.85 -2.04 -42.72
N PHE A 288 21.87 -2.33 -43.55
CA PHE A 288 22.97 -1.43 -43.95
C PHE A 288 24.03 -1.07 -42.88
N SER A 289 24.93 -2.00 -42.60
CA SER A 289 26.39 -1.72 -42.57
C SER A 289 27.21 -3.01 -42.42
N CYS A 290 27.32 -3.81 -43.49
CA CYS A 290 28.23 -4.95 -43.52
C CYS A 290 28.97 -5.08 -44.87
N THR A 291 29.94 -4.20 -45.11
CA THR A 291 31.13 -4.53 -45.92
C THR A 291 32.25 -3.50 -45.76
N LYS A 292 33.50 -4.01 -45.78
CA LYS A 292 34.77 -3.30 -46.04
C LYS A 292 35.28 -2.27 -45.02
N HIS A 293 36.13 -2.78 -44.13
CA HIS A 293 37.33 -2.09 -43.64
C HIS A 293 38.38 -1.88 -44.77
N ASN A 294 39.38 -1.03 -44.47
CA ASN A 294 40.61 -0.74 -45.25
C ASN A 294 40.34 0.03 -46.58
N GLU A 295 40.95 1.19 -46.83
CA GLU A 295 42.40 1.36 -47.06
C GLU A 295 42.97 2.78 -46.75
N ILE A 296 44.21 2.78 -46.22
CA ILE A 296 45.42 3.53 -46.66
C ILE A 296 45.53 5.08 -46.51
N ILE A 297 46.43 5.45 -45.58
CA ILE A 297 47.53 6.45 -45.67
C ILE A 297 47.27 7.77 -46.46
N GLY A 298 46.91 8.83 -45.72
CA GLY A 298 47.75 10.02 -45.49
C GLY A 298 48.06 11.03 -46.62
N SER A 299 47.84 12.32 -46.32
CA SER A 299 48.62 13.44 -46.89
C SER A 299 48.56 14.69 -45.98
N GLN A 300 49.51 15.61 -46.13
CA GLN A 300 49.63 16.86 -45.36
C GLN A 300 49.12 18.08 -46.16
N LYS A 301 49.10 19.25 -45.49
CA LYS A 301 49.02 20.62 -46.04
C LYS A 301 47.62 21.09 -46.51
N HIS A 302 47.32 22.39 -46.56
CA HIS A 302 48.12 23.60 -46.23
C HIS A 302 47.27 24.63 -45.47
N ARG A 303 47.92 25.65 -44.90
CA ARG A 303 47.28 26.90 -44.43
C ARG A 303 46.55 27.61 -45.57
N LEU A 304 45.61 28.48 -45.24
CA LEU A 304 45.81 29.92 -45.46
C LEU A 304 45.06 30.73 -44.40
N ASP A 305 45.59 31.92 -44.14
CA ASP A 305 45.16 32.88 -43.13
C ASP A 305 44.35 34.02 -43.81
N ASP A 306 43.52 34.75 -43.08
CA ASP A 306 43.29 36.19 -43.36
C ASP A 306 42.64 36.91 -42.15
N GLU A 307 42.98 38.19 -41.98
CA GLU A 307 42.61 39.03 -40.82
C GLU A 307 41.68 40.18 -41.23
N SER A 308 40.75 40.61 -40.35
CA SER A 308 40.37 42.04 -40.30
C SER A 308 39.71 42.46 -38.98
N ASN A 309 40.34 43.42 -38.32
CA ASN A 309 39.96 44.17 -37.11
C ASN A 309 38.51 44.72 -37.13
N GLU A 310 37.73 44.78 -36.03
CA GLU A 310 37.85 45.55 -34.76
C GLU A 310 37.31 47.03 -34.88
N PRO A 311 37.06 47.80 -33.79
CA PRO A 311 35.83 47.82 -32.96
C PRO A 311 35.16 49.21 -32.88
N LEU A 312 34.26 49.47 -31.90
CA LEU A 312 34.29 50.71 -31.07
C LEU A 312 33.41 50.67 -29.79
N THR A 313 33.96 51.22 -28.69
CA THR A 313 33.40 51.95 -27.51
C THR A 313 31.88 51.88 -27.15
N SER A 314 31.37 51.65 -25.92
CA SER A 314 31.75 52.02 -24.52
C SER A 314 31.33 53.42 -24.03
N LEU A 315 30.75 53.52 -22.79
CA LEU A 315 30.78 54.63 -21.77
C LEU A 315 29.69 54.32 -20.68
N THR A 316 30.02 53.95 -19.42
CA THR A 316 30.14 54.77 -18.16
C THR A 316 28.89 55.56 -17.71
N SER A 317 28.50 55.72 -16.43
CA SER A 317 28.85 55.17 -15.08
C SER A 317 27.82 55.76 -14.04
N SER A 318 27.91 55.88 -12.69
CA SER A 318 28.86 55.58 -11.58
C SER A 318 28.20 55.90 -10.20
N GLN A 319 28.53 55.14 -9.12
CA GLN A 319 28.58 55.59 -7.68
C GLN A 319 27.23 55.98 -6.96
N GLN A 320 27.04 56.03 -5.62
CA GLN A 320 27.85 55.65 -4.43
C GLN A 320 27.02 55.40 -3.12
N GLN A 321 27.47 54.44 -2.28
CA GLN A 321 27.55 54.40 -0.78
C GLN A 321 26.45 54.95 0.20
N SER A 322 25.70 54.00 0.81
CA SER A 322 25.64 53.63 2.27
C SER A 322 25.31 54.60 3.45
N LYS A 323 24.69 54.01 4.52
CA LYS A 323 24.61 54.44 5.97
C LYS A 323 23.61 55.57 6.34
N ILE A 324 23.01 55.67 7.55
CA ILE A 324 22.68 54.74 8.67
C ILE A 324 21.62 55.41 9.61
N TYR A 325 20.59 54.68 10.10
CA TYR A 325 19.62 55.08 11.18
C TYR A 325 18.79 56.38 10.91
N ASP A 326 17.72 56.77 11.65
CA ASP A 326 17.16 56.32 12.93
C ASP A 326 15.59 56.46 13.01
N ASN A 327 15.01 55.97 14.11
CA ASN A 327 13.62 56.00 14.61
C ASN A 327 12.67 57.15 14.18
N SER A 328 11.38 56.82 13.95
CA SER A 328 10.25 57.14 14.87
C SER A 328 8.84 57.13 14.23
N SER A 329 7.83 56.96 15.08
CA SER A 329 6.39 56.90 14.76
C SER A 329 5.72 58.25 14.47
N THR A 330 4.70 58.30 13.60
CA THR A 330 3.30 58.63 14.01
C THR A 330 2.27 58.62 12.86
N SER A 331 1.03 58.26 13.21
CA SER A 331 -0.26 58.56 12.56
C SER A 331 -0.31 58.81 11.04
N PHE A 332 -0.97 57.90 10.31
CA PHE A 332 -1.72 58.28 9.10
C PHE A 332 -3.22 58.35 9.39
N ARG A 333 -3.85 59.44 8.94
CA ARG A 333 -5.22 59.83 9.27
C ARG A 333 -6.15 59.50 8.10
N ILE A 334 -7.26 58.82 8.37
CA ILE A 334 -8.21 58.40 7.32
C ILE A 334 -8.73 59.61 6.55
N LYS A 335 -8.61 59.56 5.22
CA LYS A 335 -9.47 60.28 4.27
C LYS A 335 -9.98 59.28 3.24
N GLU A 336 -11.29 59.06 3.21
CA GLU A 336 -11.93 58.38 2.07
C GLU A 336 -11.61 59.16 0.78
N ASN A 337 -11.38 58.45 -0.31
CA ASN A 337 -11.47 59.03 -1.66
C ASN A 337 -12.16 58.02 -2.58
N LYS A 338 -13.50 58.02 -2.53
CA LYS A 338 -14.34 57.22 -3.43
C LYS A 338 -14.19 57.73 -4.87
N LYS A 339 -13.41 57.02 -5.70
CA LYS A 339 -13.50 57.14 -7.17
C LYS A 339 -12.99 55.88 -7.88
N ASN A 340 -13.83 55.39 -8.78
CA ASN A 340 -13.56 54.52 -9.93
C ASN A 340 -12.71 53.25 -9.70
N ARG A 341 -13.40 52.14 -9.39
CA ARG A 341 -13.14 50.83 -10.03
C ARG A 341 -14.47 50.22 -10.50
N GLN A 342 -14.97 50.67 -11.65
CA GLN A 342 -15.74 49.76 -12.51
C GLN A 342 -14.71 48.88 -13.21
N MET A 343 -14.78 47.55 -13.03
CA MET A 343 -14.09 46.64 -13.94
C MET A 343 -14.84 46.60 -15.29
N PRO A 344 -14.15 46.39 -16.43
CA PRO A 344 -14.83 46.34 -17.72
C PRO A 344 -15.76 45.13 -17.81
N GLN A 345 -17.03 45.33 -18.20
CA GLN A 345 -18.00 44.27 -18.44
C GLN A 345 -17.73 43.49 -19.76
N GLN A 346 -16.47 43.40 -20.19
CA GLN A 346 -16.09 43.07 -21.57
C GLN A 346 -15.31 41.75 -21.71
N MET A 347 -15.42 40.86 -20.71
CA MET A 347 -15.12 39.43 -20.86
C MET A 347 -16.26 38.55 -20.34
N LEU A 348 -17.53 38.93 -20.58
CA LEU A 348 -18.62 37.97 -20.52
C LEU A 348 -18.49 37.07 -21.77
N TYR A 349 -17.68 36.03 -21.66
CA TYR A 349 -17.38 35.12 -22.76
C TYR A 349 -18.61 34.31 -23.14
N ASP A 350 -18.98 34.31 -24.42
CA ASP A 350 -20.17 33.64 -24.90
C ASP A 350 -19.99 32.10 -24.91
N LYS A 351 -20.27 31.50 -23.76
CA LYS A 351 -20.21 30.05 -23.51
C LYS A 351 -21.24 29.29 -24.35
N GLU A 352 -22.38 29.92 -24.67
CA GLU A 352 -23.45 29.31 -25.47
C GLU A 352 -23.06 29.34 -26.95
N GLY A 353 -22.65 30.50 -27.48
CA GLY A 353 -22.13 30.64 -28.85
C GLY A 353 -20.92 29.75 -29.15
N LEU A 354 -19.97 29.61 -28.22
CA LEU A 354 -18.84 28.66 -28.36
C LEU A 354 -19.30 27.19 -28.37
N TYR A 355 -20.38 26.86 -27.66
CA TYR A 355 -20.96 25.52 -27.67
C TYR A 355 -21.73 25.25 -28.97
N GLU A 356 -22.50 26.23 -29.46
CA GLU A 356 -23.17 26.18 -30.76
C GLU A 356 -22.16 26.06 -31.91
N GLU A 357 -21.07 26.84 -31.89
CA GLU A 357 -19.99 26.76 -32.87
C GLU A 357 -19.31 25.38 -32.85
N ASN A 358 -19.02 24.83 -31.67
CA ASN A 358 -18.47 23.48 -31.54
C ASN A 358 -19.45 22.40 -32.04
N LEU A 359 -20.76 22.57 -31.80
CA LEU A 359 -21.81 21.66 -32.29
C LEU A 359 -22.00 21.77 -33.81
N LYS A 360 -21.87 22.97 -34.38
CA LYS A 360 -21.92 23.23 -35.82
C LYS A 360 -20.73 22.60 -36.54
N LEU A 361 -19.50 22.85 -36.07
CA LEU A 361 -18.27 22.26 -36.63
C LEU A 361 -18.28 20.72 -36.52
N LYS A 362 -18.84 20.14 -35.45
CA LYS A 362 -19.07 18.68 -35.36
C LYS A 362 -20.01 18.15 -36.44
N LYS A 363 -21.10 18.86 -36.76
CA LYS A 363 -22.06 18.48 -37.82
C LYS A 363 -21.42 18.59 -39.21
N GLU A 364 -20.70 19.68 -39.47
CA GLU A 364 -19.94 19.88 -40.72
C GLU A 364 -18.86 18.79 -40.89
N LEU A 365 -18.10 18.47 -39.84
CA LEU A 365 -17.12 17.38 -39.83
C LEU A 365 -17.74 16.00 -40.08
N GLN A 366 -18.94 15.73 -39.54
CA GLN A 366 -19.69 14.50 -39.82
C GLN A 366 -20.14 14.42 -41.28
N GLN A 367 -20.62 15.54 -41.85
CA GLN A 367 -21.05 15.60 -43.25
C GLN A 367 -19.88 15.37 -44.21
N VAL A 368 -18.75 16.10 -44.04
CA VAL A 368 -17.57 15.92 -44.92
C VAL A 368 -17.01 14.50 -44.83
N LYS A 369 -17.01 13.88 -43.64
CA LYS A 369 -16.63 12.46 -43.48
C LYS A 369 -17.58 11.48 -44.18
N PHE A 370 -18.87 11.80 -44.25
CA PHE A 370 -19.85 10.99 -44.99
C PHE A 370 -19.68 11.14 -46.51
N GLU A 371 -19.48 12.36 -47.00
CA GLU A 371 -19.22 12.66 -48.41
C GLU A 371 -17.92 12.01 -48.91
N LEU A 372 -16.82 12.13 -48.16
CA LEU A 372 -15.56 11.45 -48.47
C LEU A 372 -15.69 9.92 -48.50
N LYS A 373 -16.50 9.34 -47.61
CA LYS A 373 -16.78 7.89 -47.63
C LYS A 373 -17.49 7.48 -48.92
N LYS A 374 -18.41 8.30 -49.41
CA LYS A 374 -19.12 8.11 -50.69
C LYS A 374 -18.19 8.27 -51.89
N GLU A 375 -17.39 9.34 -51.96
CA GLU A 375 -16.44 9.55 -53.06
C GLU A 375 -15.38 8.45 -53.15
N ARG A 376 -14.83 7.99 -52.01
CA ARG A 376 -13.91 6.84 -51.99
C ARG A 376 -14.56 5.54 -52.50
N GLN A 377 -15.85 5.33 -52.22
CA GLN A 377 -16.59 4.16 -52.72
C GLN A 377 -16.91 4.26 -54.22
N GLU A 378 -17.24 5.45 -54.73
CA GLU A 378 -17.46 5.70 -56.15
C GLU A 378 -16.15 5.58 -56.96
N HIS A 379 -15.05 6.16 -56.48
CA HIS A 379 -13.71 6.03 -57.05
C HIS A 379 -13.25 4.56 -57.09
N ALA A 380 -13.37 3.81 -55.98
CA ALA A 380 -13.00 2.39 -55.93
C ALA A 380 -13.89 1.48 -56.79
N ASN A 381 -15.11 1.91 -57.14
CA ASN A 381 -15.95 1.21 -58.12
C ASN A 381 -15.56 1.57 -59.56
N PHE A 382 -15.23 2.84 -59.82
CA PHE A 382 -14.78 3.31 -61.13
C PHE A 382 -13.44 2.69 -61.54
N GLU A 383 -12.44 2.66 -60.66
CA GLU A 383 -11.15 1.99 -60.92
C GLU A 383 -11.33 0.51 -61.29
N LYS A 384 -12.22 -0.23 -60.60
CA LYS A 384 -12.56 -1.63 -60.90
C LYS A 384 -13.32 -1.82 -62.21
N GLN A 385 -13.93 -0.77 -62.76
CA GLN A 385 -14.62 -0.78 -64.04
C GLN A 385 -13.64 -0.48 -65.17
N VAL A 386 -12.82 0.56 -65.01
CA VAL A 386 -11.77 0.98 -65.95
C VAL A 386 -10.72 -0.12 -66.15
N GLN A 387 -10.31 -0.81 -65.09
CA GLN A 387 -9.41 -1.98 -65.14
C GLN A 387 -9.96 -3.17 -65.96
N LYS A 388 -11.26 -3.21 -66.29
CA LYS A 388 -11.87 -4.30 -67.07
C LYS A 388 -12.00 -3.99 -68.56
N THR A 389 -11.80 -2.74 -68.99
CA THR A 389 -12.14 -2.29 -70.36
C THR A 389 -10.94 -1.98 -71.25
N ASN A 390 -9.71 -1.95 -70.71
CA ASN A 390 -8.47 -1.47 -71.34
C ASN A 390 -8.57 -0.01 -71.83
N GLU A 391 -7.93 0.89 -71.09
CA GLU A 391 -8.27 2.32 -71.01
C GLU A 391 -8.17 3.14 -72.31
N THR A 392 -8.96 4.20 -72.36
CA THR A 392 -8.69 5.37 -73.20
C THR A 392 -8.09 6.51 -72.37
N GLN A 393 -7.40 7.44 -73.02
CA GLN A 393 -6.72 8.58 -72.36
C GLN A 393 -7.67 9.52 -71.57
N LYS A 394 -9.00 9.39 -71.73
CA LYS A 394 -9.99 10.14 -70.95
C LYS A 394 -10.23 9.55 -69.56
N ASP A 395 -10.14 8.23 -69.42
CA ASP A 395 -10.53 7.52 -68.20
C ASP A 395 -9.55 7.83 -67.05
N PHE A 396 -8.25 7.87 -67.39
CA PHE A 396 -7.17 8.29 -66.50
C PHE A 396 -7.34 9.72 -65.95
N GLN A 397 -7.84 10.67 -66.76
CA GLN A 397 -8.12 12.05 -66.31
C GLN A 397 -9.26 12.11 -65.28
N VAL A 398 -10.29 11.26 -65.42
CA VAL A 398 -11.37 11.17 -64.42
C VAL A 398 -10.82 10.65 -63.09
N ILE A 399 -9.99 9.58 -63.12
CA ILE A 399 -9.35 9.02 -61.92
C ILE A 399 -8.46 10.07 -61.22
N LEU A 400 -7.64 10.82 -61.96
CA LEU A 400 -6.84 11.91 -61.39
C LEU A 400 -7.72 12.99 -60.73
N SER A 401 -8.84 13.37 -61.36
CA SER A 401 -9.76 14.38 -60.80
C SER A 401 -10.45 13.93 -59.52
N GLN A 402 -10.81 12.64 -59.40
CA GLN A 402 -11.38 12.05 -58.19
C GLN A 402 -10.35 11.97 -57.06
N ARG A 403 -9.11 11.54 -57.37
CA ARG A 403 -8.01 11.49 -56.38
C ARG A 403 -7.66 12.86 -55.82
N ALA A 404 -7.81 13.94 -56.61
CA ALA A 404 -7.67 15.32 -56.12
C ALA A 404 -8.74 15.67 -55.08
N ARG A 405 -10.03 15.46 -55.40
CA ARG A 405 -11.16 15.77 -54.47
C ARG A 405 -11.05 15.02 -53.15
N ILE A 406 -10.74 13.73 -53.20
CA ILE A 406 -10.52 12.88 -52.02
C ILE A 406 -9.43 13.49 -51.13
N LYS A 407 -8.31 13.94 -51.72
CA LYS A 407 -7.20 14.57 -51.01
C LYS A 407 -7.58 15.94 -50.40
N ASP A 408 -8.39 16.74 -51.10
CA ASP A 408 -8.85 18.03 -50.62
C ASP A 408 -9.87 17.88 -49.46
N GLN A 409 -10.73 16.86 -49.51
CA GLN A 409 -11.63 16.48 -48.42
C GLN A 409 -10.87 15.93 -47.20
N ASP A 410 -9.85 15.09 -47.40
CA ASP A 410 -8.94 14.64 -46.32
C ASP A 410 -8.20 15.81 -45.65
N LYS A 411 -7.91 16.88 -46.40
CA LYS A 411 -7.31 18.11 -45.85
C LYS A 411 -8.33 18.91 -45.03
N LEU A 412 -9.54 19.12 -45.57
CA LEU A 412 -10.63 19.83 -44.88
C LEU A 412 -11.02 19.15 -43.56
N ILE A 413 -11.03 17.81 -43.52
CA ILE A 413 -11.30 17.04 -42.29
C ILE A 413 -10.27 17.37 -41.20
N LYS A 414 -8.98 17.45 -41.54
CA LYS A 414 -7.93 17.79 -40.55
C LYS A 414 -8.06 19.22 -40.04
N GLU A 415 -8.39 20.15 -40.93
CA GLU A 415 -8.60 21.56 -40.57
C GLU A 415 -9.81 21.73 -39.63
N LEU A 416 -10.90 20.98 -39.87
CA LEU A 416 -12.06 20.94 -38.96
C LEU A 416 -11.77 20.20 -37.64
N GLU A 417 -11.02 19.10 -37.66
CA GLU A 417 -10.59 18.40 -36.45
C GLU A 417 -9.70 19.26 -35.55
N GLU A 418 -8.78 20.03 -36.14
CA GLU A 418 -7.94 20.97 -35.40
C GLU A 418 -8.75 22.15 -34.84
N GLN A 419 -9.70 22.72 -35.59
CA GLN A 419 -10.62 23.75 -35.06
C GLN A 419 -11.44 23.23 -33.87
N VAL A 420 -12.01 22.02 -33.96
CA VAL A 420 -12.74 21.38 -32.85
C VAL A 420 -11.82 21.09 -31.66
N PHE A 421 -10.53 20.79 -31.90
CA PHE A 421 -9.52 20.59 -30.84
C PHE A 421 -9.14 21.90 -30.13
N GLN A 422 -8.93 23.00 -30.87
CA GLN A 422 -8.63 24.30 -30.26
C GLN A 422 -9.83 24.83 -29.45
N LEU A 423 -11.06 24.70 -29.98
CA LEU A 423 -12.28 25.11 -29.26
C LEU A 423 -12.49 24.32 -27.96
N LYS A 424 -12.12 23.04 -27.91
CA LYS A 424 -12.14 22.25 -26.66
C LYS A 424 -11.17 22.77 -25.58
N ARG A 425 -10.09 23.46 -25.97
CA ARG A 425 -8.99 23.86 -25.09
C ARG A 425 -9.09 25.29 -24.54
N ASN A 426 -10.02 26.09 -25.07
CA ASN A 426 -10.29 27.45 -24.58
C ASN A 426 -11.04 27.47 -23.23
N PRO A 427 -12.08 26.66 -22.95
CA PRO A 427 -12.81 26.69 -21.68
C PRO A 427 -11.94 26.48 -20.44
N GLU A 428 -10.97 25.56 -20.49
CA GLU A 428 -10.03 25.31 -19.39
C GLU A 428 -9.12 26.52 -19.13
N ARG A 429 -8.65 27.18 -20.20
CA ARG A 429 -7.81 28.38 -20.10
C ARG A 429 -8.56 29.60 -19.58
N THR A 430 -9.86 29.71 -19.83
CA THR A 430 -10.70 30.76 -19.24
C THR A 430 -11.01 30.45 -17.78
N LYS A 431 -11.44 29.21 -17.48
CA LYS A 431 -11.80 28.81 -16.11
C LYS A 431 -10.64 28.90 -15.13
N ASN A 432 -9.41 28.58 -15.55
CA ASN A 432 -8.23 28.77 -14.71
C ASN A 432 -7.97 30.25 -14.39
N LYS A 433 -8.22 31.17 -15.34
CA LYS A 433 -8.09 32.63 -15.12
C LYS A 433 -9.21 33.22 -14.27
N GLU A 434 -10.42 32.65 -14.35
CA GLU A 434 -11.52 32.98 -13.46
C GLU A 434 -11.18 32.57 -12.01
N LEU A 435 -10.69 31.34 -11.82
CA LEU A 435 -10.20 30.86 -10.52
C LEU A 435 -9.01 31.66 -9.98
N GLU A 436 -8.05 32.05 -10.82
CA GLU A 436 -6.95 32.94 -10.44
C GLU A 436 -7.45 34.32 -9.95
N ALA A 437 -8.52 34.86 -10.58
CA ALA A 437 -9.12 36.14 -10.18
C ALA A 437 -9.95 36.04 -8.89
N GLU A 438 -10.79 35.01 -8.75
CA GLU A 438 -11.56 34.75 -7.52
C GLU A 438 -10.63 34.53 -6.32
N LEU A 439 -9.52 33.79 -6.52
CA LEU A 439 -8.51 33.55 -5.49
C LEU A 439 -7.84 34.86 -5.01
N GLU A 440 -7.63 35.83 -5.90
CA GLU A 440 -7.06 37.13 -5.53
C GLU A 440 -8.08 38.04 -4.82
N GLU A 441 -9.35 38.03 -5.24
CA GLU A 441 -10.42 38.75 -4.53
C GLU A 441 -10.64 38.18 -3.12
N GLN A 442 -10.58 36.86 -2.94
CA GLN A 442 -10.66 36.25 -1.61
C GLN A 442 -9.45 36.59 -0.72
N LYS A 443 -8.23 36.73 -1.26
CA LYS A 443 -7.08 37.25 -0.49
C LYS A 443 -7.30 38.68 -0.01
N GLU A 444 -7.79 39.57 -0.89
CA GLU A 444 -8.14 40.94 -0.52
C GLU A 444 -9.24 40.98 0.57
N ALA A 445 -10.25 40.11 0.50
CA ALA A 445 -11.29 40.00 1.52
C ALA A 445 -10.74 39.47 2.86
N TYR A 446 -9.89 38.44 2.83
CA TYR A 446 -9.27 37.84 4.00
C TYR A 446 -8.36 38.82 4.75
N GLN A 447 -7.55 39.63 4.05
CA GLN A 447 -6.76 40.69 4.68
C GLN A 447 -7.62 41.75 5.37
N LYS A 448 -8.72 42.19 4.74
CA LYS A 448 -9.67 43.14 5.34
C LYS A 448 -10.33 42.56 6.61
N LEU A 449 -10.64 41.26 6.60
CA LEU A 449 -11.20 40.55 7.75
C LEU A 449 -10.19 40.41 8.90
N GLN A 450 -8.92 40.12 8.62
CA GLN A 450 -7.86 40.10 9.65
C GLN A 450 -7.71 41.47 10.32
N LEU A 451 -7.62 42.55 9.54
CA LEU A 451 -7.50 43.92 10.07
C LEU A 451 -8.70 44.30 10.96
N TYR A 452 -9.92 43.93 10.55
CA TYR A 452 -11.12 44.13 11.36
C TYR A 452 -11.04 43.38 12.70
N ILE A 453 -10.62 42.12 12.69
CA ILE A 453 -10.59 41.28 13.89
C ILE A 453 -9.44 41.66 14.82
N SER A 454 -8.26 42.01 14.30
CA SER A 454 -7.17 42.61 15.09
C SER A 454 -7.60 43.91 15.78
N SER A 455 -8.48 44.70 15.16
CA SER A 455 -9.05 45.89 15.80
C SER A 455 -10.07 45.57 16.91
N LYS A 456 -10.76 44.42 16.81
CA LYS A 456 -11.82 44.01 17.74
C LYS A 456 -11.36 43.17 18.93
N CYS A 457 -10.28 42.38 18.79
CA CYS A 457 -9.74 41.57 19.89
C CYS A 457 -9.00 42.36 20.98
N ASN A 458 -8.73 43.65 20.76
CA ASN A 458 -7.95 44.49 21.68
C ASN A 458 -8.77 45.23 22.77
N GLN A 459 -10.07 44.97 22.93
CA GLN A 459 -10.91 45.74 23.87
C GLN A 459 -11.48 44.99 25.08
N ASP A 460 -11.78 43.69 25.03
CA ASP A 460 -12.46 42.99 26.15
C ASP A 460 -12.12 41.48 26.28
N THR A 461 -12.36 40.94 27.49
CA THR A 461 -12.51 39.50 27.89
C THR A 461 -11.32 38.52 27.91
N ASN A 462 -10.05 38.95 27.99
CA ASN A 462 -8.91 38.02 27.84
C ASN A 462 -8.53 37.14 29.07
N GLU A 463 -8.96 37.44 30.30
CA GLU A 463 -8.42 36.75 31.52
C GLU A 463 -9.21 35.51 31.98
N THR A 464 -10.55 35.50 31.91
CA THR A 464 -11.36 34.47 32.60
C THR A 464 -11.50 33.14 31.84
N LEU A 465 -11.42 33.14 30.50
CA LEU A 465 -11.61 31.92 29.70
C LEU A 465 -10.35 31.04 29.64
N MET A 466 -9.17 31.64 29.44
CA MET A 466 -7.93 30.88 29.22
C MET A 466 -7.57 29.98 30.40
N VAL A 467 -7.81 30.43 31.64
CA VAL A 467 -7.49 29.66 32.86
C VAL A 467 -8.29 28.35 32.92
N ASN A 468 -9.59 28.40 32.63
CA ASN A 468 -10.45 27.21 32.69
C ASN A 468 -10.20 26.23 31.53
N GLN A 469 -9.95 26.75 30.32
CA GLN A 469 -9.62 25.93 29.16
C GLN A 469 -8.27 25.21 29.39
N SER A 470 -7.22 25.97 29.72
CA SER A 470 -5.87 25.44 29.94
C SER A 470 -5.82 24.42 31.08
N LEU A 471 -6.56 24.62 32.18
CA LEU A 471 -6.57 23.67 33.29
C LEU A 471 -7.25 22.34 32.91
N LYS A 472 -8.33 22.40 32.11
CA LYS A 472 -9.02 21.21 31.59
C LYS A 472 -8.11 20.40 30.67
N ASP A 473 -7.45 21.07 29.72
CA ASP A 473 -6.57 20.43 28.75
C ASP A 473 -5.32 19.85 29.44
N GLN A 474 -4.74 20.56 30.43
CA GLN A 474 -3.62 20.07 31.24
C GLN A 474 -3.98 18.80 32.02
N ILE A 475 -5.17 18.75 32.64
CA ILE A 475 -5.66 17.55 33.37
C ILE A 475 -5.86 16.38 32.40
N GLN A 476 -6.43 16.63 31.22
CA GLN A 476 -6.65 15.61 30.20
C GLN A 476 -5.33 15.06 29.62
N ILE A 477 -4.34 15.92 29.36
CA ILE A 477 -2.99 15.52 28.91
C ILE A 477 -2.30 14.69 29.99
N ASN A 478 -2.28 15.15 31.25
CA ASN A 478 -1.61 14.46 32.35
C ASN A 478 -2.23 13.05 32.59
N LEU A 479 -3.56 12.91 32.50
CA LEU A 479 -4.24 11.60 32.57
C LEU A 479 -3.84 10.68 31.42
N VAL A 480 -3.86 11.17 30.17
CA VAL A 480 -3.49 10.37 29.00
C VAL A 480 -2.01 9.96 29.04
N GLN A 481 -1.12 10.82 29.54
CA GLN A 481 0.30 10.50 29.69
C GLN A 481 0.53 9.45 30.78
N ALA A 482 -0.11 9.58 31.95
CA ALA A 482 -0.05 8.57 33.01
C ALA A 482 -0.54 7.19 32.51
N TYR A 483 -1.69 7.12 31.84
CA TYR A 483 -2.20 5.86 31.30
C TYR A 483 -1.35 5.28 30.16
N LYS A 484 -0.67 6.11 29.36
CA LYS A 484 0.31 5.59 28.39
C LYS A 484 1.52 4.97 29.10
N GLN A 485 2.01 5.59 30.17
CA GLN A 485 3.13 5.06 30.94
C GLN A 485 2.76 3.77 31.69
N ASP A 486 1.61 3.73 32.37
CA ASP A 486 1.19 2.56 33.14
C ASP A 486 0.88 1.34 32.24
N ASN A 487 0.24 1.55 31.09
CA ASN A 487 0.06 0.47 30.11
C ASN A 487 1.40 0.01 29.50
N LEU A 488 2.35 0.92 29.26
CA LEU A 488 3.70 0.55 28.80
C LEU A 488 4.45 -0.28 29.85
N ASN A 489 4.42 0.14 31.11
CA ASN A 489 5.00 -0.58 32.24
C ASN A 489 4.41 -2.00 32.37
N LEU A 490 3.08 -2.12 32.30
CA LEU A 490 2.38 -3.41 32.38
C LEU A 490 2.72 -4.32 31.17
N SER A 491 2.75 -3.76 29.96
CA SER A 491 3.12 -4.49 28.73
C SER A 491 4.55 -5.03 28.80
N GLN A 492 5.50 -4.22 29.29
CA GLN A 492 6.89 -4.62 29.48
C GLN A 492 7.02 -5.73 30.54
N MET A 493 6.23 -5.66 31.62
CA MET A 493 6.21 -6.69 32.66
C MET A 493 5.65 -8.03 32.12
N ILE A 494 4.59 -7.99 31.32
CA ILE A 494 4.02 -9.17 30.64
C ILE A 494 5.05 -9.80 29.69
N LEU A 495 5.73 -8.99 28.87
CA LEU A 495 6.80 -9.45 27.98
C LEU A 495 7.97 -10.09 28.74
N SER A 496 8.39 -9.50 29.86
CA SER A 496 9.44 -10.06 30.72
C SER A 496 9.07 -11.43 31.29
N LEU A 497 7.83 -11.58 31.77
CA LEU A 497 7.32 -12.86 32.30
C LEU A 497 7.21 -13.94 31.21
N GLN A 498 6.80 -13.57 29.99
CA GLN A 498 6.77 -14.48 28.85
C GLN A 498 8.19 -14.97 28.47
N GLN A 499 9.19 -14.07 28.48
CA GLN A 499 10.58 -14.44 28.19
C GLN A 499 11.19 -15.35 29.27
N GLU A 500 10.92 -15.12 30.56
CA GLU A 500 11.40 -16.01 31.64
C GLU A 500 10.74 -17.39 31.56
N ASN A 501 9.42 -17.45 31.35
CA ASN A 501 8.66 -18.70 31.19
C ASN A 501 9.20 -19.53 30.00
N HIS A 502 9.41 -18.91 28.82
CA HIS A 502 10.02 -19.59 27.68
C HIS A 502 11.46 -20.10 27.97
N GLY A 503 12.27 -19.31 28.68
CA GLY A 503 13.61 -19.74 29.11
C GLY A 503 13.59 -20.94 30.06
N LEU A 504 12.63 -20.99 30.98
CA LEU A 504 12.45 -22.14 31.88
C LEU A 504 12.00 -23.39 31.13
N GLN A 505 11.11 -23.27 30.13
CA GLN A 505 10.71 -24.40 29.27
C GLN A 505 11.90 -24.96 28.47
N GLN A 506 12.79 -24.11 27.93
CA GLN A 506 14.01 -24.56 27.27
C GLN A 506 14.98 -25.26 28.23
N ASN A 507 15.14 -24.75 29.45
CA ASN A 507 15.96 -25.38 30.49
C ASN A 507 15.40 -26.76 30.91
N GLN A 508 14.08 -26.87 31.13
CA GLN A 508 13.42 -28.15 31.40
C GLN A 508 13.68 -29.17 30.27
N LEU A 509 13.57 -28.76 29.00
CA LEU A 509 13.84 -29.62 27.85
C LEU A 509 15.30 -30.08 27.80
N SER A 510 16.26 -29.18 28.05
CA SER A 510 17.69 -29.50 28.09
C SER A 510 18.02 -30.52 29.19
N ILE A 511 17.56 -30.28 30.42
CA ILE A 511 17.84 -31.16 31.58
C ILE A 511 17.13 -32.51 31.42
N LYS A 512 15.95 -32.54 30.78
CA LYS A 512 15.26 -33.79 30.39
C LYS A 512 16.09 -34.58 29.38
N ASN A 513 16.61 -33.94 28.33
CA ASN A 513 17.47 -34.60 27.34
C ASN A 513 18.76 -35.16 27.99
N GLU A 514 19.37 -34.44 28.94
CA GLU A 514 20.53 -34.93 29.69
C GLU A 514 20.16 -36.11 30.61
N LYS A 515 19.04 -36.03 31.33
CA LYS A 515 18.50 -37.11 32.15
C LYS A 515 18.24 -38.39 31.34
N ASP A 516 17.68 -38.27 30.14
CA ASP A 516 17.42 -39.42 29.26
C ASP A 516 18.74 -40.01 28.72
N ARG A 517 19.73 -39.16 28.38
CA ARG A 517 21.09 -39.58 28.02
C ARG A 517 21.79 -40.34 29.16
N LEU A 518 21.74 -39.82 30.39
CA LEU A 518 22.30 -40.46 31.58
C LEU A 518 21.58 -41.77 31.91
N THR A 519 20.25 -41.80 31.78
CA THR A 519 19.44 -43.02 31.98
C THR A 519 19.85 -44.13 31.02
N ASN A 520 20.11 -43.80 29.75
CA ASN A 520 20.56 -44.79 28.77
C ASN A 520 22.01 -45.24 29.04
N ARG A 521 22.90 -44.34 29.43
CA ARG A 521 24.29 -44.71 29.78
C ARG A 521 24.38 -45.58 31.04
N LEU A 522 23.53 -45.33 32.03
CA LEU A 522 23.46 -46.15 33.24
C LEU A 522 23.03 -47.59 32.91
N LYS A 523 22.02 -47.77 32.05
CA LYS A 523 21.60 -49.10 31.54
C LYS A 523 22.70 -49.84 30.77
N GLU A 524 23.63 -49.13 30.12
CA GLU A 524 24.79 -49.76 29.47
C GLU A 524 25.80 -50.26 30.52
N LEU A 525 26.12 -49.43 31.50
CA LEU A 525 27.05 -49.80 32.58
C LEU A 525 26.51 -50.93 33.46
N GLU A 526 25.20 -50.96 33.75
CA GLU A 526 24.54 -52.07 34.44
C GLU A 526 24.73 -53.40 33.69
N LYS A 527 24.53 -53.41 32.35
CA LYS A 527 24.78 -54.60 31.51
C LYS A 527 26.25 -55.02 31.49
N GLN A 528 27.17 -54.07 31.46
CA GLN A 528 28.61 -54.35 31.54
C GLN A 528 28.98 -54.96 32.90
N PHE A 529 28.47 -54.39 33.99
CA PHE A 529 28.67 -54.90 35.35
C PHE A 529 28.05 -56.29 35.53
N GLU A 530 26.83 -56.54 35.03
CA GLU A 530 26.21 -57.87 35.07
C GLU A 530 27.01 -58.91 34.25
N SER A 531 27.54 -58.51 33.09
CA SER A 531 28.43 -59.36 32.26
C SER A 531 29.72 -59.73 32.99
N VAL A 532 30.40 -58.75 33.60
CA VAL A 532 31.61 -58.98 34.40
C VAL A 532 31.32 -59.88 35.61
N ASN A 533 30.19 -59.69 36.29
CA ASN A 533 29.77 -60.56 37.39
C ASN A 533 29.49 -62.01 36.94
N LYS A 534 28.80 -62.20 35.81
CA LYS A 534 28.59 -63.54 35.22
C LYS A 534 29.91 -64.23 34.88
N HIS A 535 30.87 -63.49 34.30
CA HIS A 535 32.22 -64.00 34.04
C HIS A 535 32.98 -64.35 35.33
N MET A 536 32.87 -63.52 36.38
CA MET A 536 33.43 -63.82 37.70
C MET A 536 32.81 -65.10 38.31
N MET A 537 31.50 -65.31 38.19
CA MET A 537 30.85 -66.54 38.68
C MET A 537 31.34 -67.78 37.92
N TYR A 538 31.50 -67.68 36.59
CA TYR A 538 32.08 -68.75 35.77
C TYR A 538 33.52 -69.08 36.19
N MET A 539 34.40 -68.07 36.31
CA MET A 539 35.78 -68.29 36.78
C MET A 539 35.83 -68.86 38.20
N ARG A 540 34.93 -68.46 39.10
CA ARG A 540 34.83 -69.06 40.45
C ARG A 540 34.45 -70.55 40.39
N GLN A 541 33.55 -70.93 39.49
CA GLN A 541 33.16 -72.32 39.26
C GLN A 541 34.31 -73.14 38.66
N GLU A 542 35.07 -72.59 37.71
CA GLU A 542 36.28 -73.24 37.17
C GLU A 542 37.40 -73.36 38.20
N MET A 543 37.64 -72.34 39.04
CA MET A 543 38.62 -72.41 40.13
C MET A 543 38.27 -73.52 41.15
N GLN A 544 36.99 -73.66 41.51
CA GLN A 544 36.52 -74.75 42.38
C GLN A 544 36.78 -76.13 41.76
N ASN A 545 36.59 -76.26 40.45
CA ASN A 545 36.86 -77.50 39.71
C ASN A 545 38.36 -77.80 39.50
N THR A 546 39.25 -76.80 39.59
CA THR A 546 40.67 -76.93 39.20
C THR A 546 41.70 -76.68 40.31
N LYS A 547 41.30 -76.27 41.52
CA LYS A 547 42.19 -75.97 42.66
C LYS A 547 43.31 -74.96 42.36
N LYS A 548 43.02 -73.93 41.55
CA LYS A 548 43.98 -72.85 41.22
C LYS A 548 43.62 -71.51 41.87
N GLN A 549 44.58 -70.59 41.84
CA GLN A 549 44.62 -69.34 42.62
C GLN A 549 43.53 -68.33 42.25
N THR A 550 43.31 -67.39 43.17
CA THR A 550 42.32 -66.31 43.17
C THR A 550 42.33 -65.40 41.92
N PRO A 551 41.24 -64.64 41.66
CA PRO A 551 41.17 -63.69 40.55
C PRO A 551 42.29 -62.65 40.59
N SER A 552 42.70 -62.17 39.41
CA SER A 552 43.72 -61.12 39.27
C SER A 552 43.25 -59.79 39.89
N GLU A 553 44.17 -59.09 40.54
CA GLU A 553 43.96 -57.83 41.26
C GLU A 553 43.42 -56.72 40.34
N ASP A 554 43.92 -56.64 39.09
CA ASP A 554 43.42 -55.72 38.06
C ASP A 554 41.93 -55.93 37.72
N TYR A 555 41.44 -57.16 37.77
CA TYR A 555 40.03 -57.47 37.49
C TYR A 555 39.11 -57.09 38.65
N LEU A 556 39.58 -57.19 39.90
CA LEU A 556 38.84 -56.72 41.07
C LEU A 556 38.75 -55.19 41.06
N LYS A 557 39.89 -54.52 40.83
CA LYS A 557 39.94 -53.05 40.65
C LYS A 557 38.98 -52.56 39.57
N LYS A 558 38.88 -53.25 38.44
CA LYS A 558 37.97 -52.89 37.34
C LYS A 558 36.49 -53.11 37.68
N ILE A 559 36.15 -54.01 38.61
CA ILE A 559 34.80 -54.14 39.16
C ILE A 559 34.47 -52.93 40.04
N ASP A 560 35.39 -52.52 40.91
CA ASP A 560 35.20 -51.37 41.81
C ASP A 560 35.08 -50.04 41.03
N GLU A 561 35.91 -49.85 40.00
CA GLU A 561 35.82 -48.71 39.07
C GLU A 561 34.44 -48.62 38.39
N LEU A 562 33.89 -49.75 37.93
CA LEU A 562 32.55 -49.79 37.31
C LEU A 562 31.44 -49.54 38.34
N GLN A 563 31.53 -50.09 39.55
CA GLN A 563 30.58 -49.80 40.63
C GLN A 563 30.57 -48.30 40.97
N GLN A 564 31.75 -47.68 41.08
CA GLN A 564 31.88 -46.26 41.39
C GLN A 564 31.28 -45.38 40.27
N GLN A 565 31.47 -45.75 38.99
CA GLN A 565 30.84 -45.06 37.86
C GLN A 565 29.31 -45.15 37.89
N VAL A 566 28.74 -46.33 38.15
CA VAL A 566 27.28 -46.51 38.27
C VAL A 566 26.72 -45.69 39.43
N GLN A 567 27.36 -45.74 40.61
CA GLN A 567 26.93 -44.95 41.77
C GLN A 567 26.99 -43.43 41.51
N ASN A 568 28.00 -42.94 40.80
CA ASN A 568 28.13 -41.52 40.48
C ASN A 568 27.07 -41.06 39.46
N GLN A 569 26.80 -41.87 38.42
CA GLN A 569 25.72 -41.54 37.46
C GLN A 569 24.32 -41.63 38.10
N ALA A 570 24.09 -42.56 39.02
CA ALA A 570 22.84 -42.64 39.78
C ALA A 570 22.60 -41.37 40.64
N LYS A 571 23.65 -40.83 41.28
CA LYS A 571 23.59 -39.56 42.02
C LYS A 571 23.27 -38.38 41.10
N GLN A 572 23.93 -38.28 39.95
CA GLN A 572 23.67 -37.22 38.96
C GLN A 572 22.23 -37.32 38.41
N LEU A 573 21.72 -38.52 38.14
CA LEU A 573 20.34 -38.74 37.71
C LEU A 573 19.33 -38.28 38.78
N GLN A 574 19.61 -38.52 40.06
CA GLN A 574 18.78 -38.07 41.19
C GLN A 574 18.82 -36.54 41.34
N GLN A 575 19.98 -35.91 41.14
CA GLN A 575 20.12 -34.44 41.12
C GLN A 575 19.33 -33.81 39.96
N ASN A 576 19.49 -34.33 38.73
CA ASN A 576 18.75 -33.82 37.56
C ASN A 576 17.23 -34.04 37.70
N LYS A 577 16.78 -35.10 38.37
CA LYS A 577 15.34 -35.29 38.69
C LYS A 577 14.83 -34.20 39.65
N LYS A 578 15.56 -33.91 40.73
CA LYS A 578 15.18 -32.86 41.70
C LYS A 578 15.16 -31.47 41.05
N LEU A 579 16.13 -31.18 40.17
CA LEU A 579 16.18 -29.90 39.44
C LEU A 579 15.02 -29.75 38.46
N ILE A 580 14.56 -30.83 37.81
CA ILE A 580 13.33 -30.80 37.00
C ILE A 580 12.12 -30.49 37.88
N GLU A 581 11.97 -31.14 39.04
CA GLU A 581 10.84 -30.92 39.96
C GLU A 581 10.79 -29.47 40.48
N GLU A 582 11.95 -28.88 40.79
CA GLU A 582 12.08 -27.46 41.18
C GLU A 582 11.73 -26.50 40.04
N LEU A 583 12.14 -26.81 38.80
CA LEU A 583 11.81 -26.02 37.62
C LEU A 583 10.35 -26.18 37.19
N GLU A 584 9.73 -27.34 37.38
CA GLU A 584 8.30 -27.58 37.14
C GLU A 584 7.44 -26.76 38.12
N GLN A 585 7.82 -26.73 39.41
CA GLN A 585 7.16 -25.87 40.40
C GLN A 585 7.29 -24.38 40.03
N LYS A 586 8.51 -23.88 39.78
CA LYS A 586 8.71 -22.46 39.44
C LYS A 586 7.96 -22.05 38.17
N ASN A 587 7.86 -22.94 37.18
CA ASN A 587 7.10 -22.69 35.96
C ASN A 587 5.58 -22.58 36.25
N GLY A 588 5.04 -23.41 37.14
CA GLY A 588 3.65 -23.30 37.58
C GLY A 588 3.35 -21.99 38.32
N GLU A 589 4.27 -21.55 39.19
CA GLU A 589 4.17 -20.26 39.90
C GLU A 589 4.21 -19.06 38.93
N LEU A 590 5.09 -19.08 37.93
CA LEU A 590 5.17 -18.02 36.91
C LEU A 590 3.94 -18.01 35.97
N GLN A 591 3.41 -19.17 35.60
CA GLN A 591 2.17 -19.26 34.83
C GLN A 591 0.98 -18.69 35.62
N HIS A 592 0.87 -19.03 36.92
CA HIS A 592 -0.16 -18.47 37.79
C HIS A 592 -0.05 -16.94 37.90
N ASN A 593 1.17 -16.42 38.08
CA ASN A 593 1.42 -14.98 38.12
C ASN A 593 1.00 -14.28 36.79
N TYR A 594 1.33 -14.86 35.63
CA TYR A 594 0.91 -14.35 34.33
C TYR A 594 -0.63 -14.28 34.20
N ASP A 595 -1.34 -15.34 34.59
CA ASP A 595 -2.81 -15.38 34.55
C ASP A 595 -3.45 -14.39 35.54
N VAL A 596 -2.82 -14.15 36.70
CA VAL A 596 -3.20 -13.11 37.67
C VAL A 596 -3.00 -11.70 37.09
N PHE A 597 -1.84 -11.39 36.49
CA PHE A 597 -1.60 -10.08 35.87
C PHE A 597 -2.56 -9.81 34.71
N LYS A 598 -2.86 -10.81 33.89
CA LYS A 598 -3.88 -10.71 32.82
C LYS A 598 -5.29 -10.47 33.37
N SER A 599 -5.62 -11.02 34.55
CA SER A 599 -6.86 -10.69 35.25
C SER A 599 -6.87 -9.25 35.80
N MET A 600 -5.73 -8.73 36.24
CA MET A 600 -5.60 -7.33 36.68
C MET A 600 -5.72 -6.36 35.51
N GLU A 601 -5.05 -6.61 34.38
CA GLU A 601 -5.18 -5.86 33.12
C GLU A 601 -6.66 -5.72 32.71
N SER A 602 -7.39 -6.83 32.67
CA SER A 602 -8.81 -6.82 32.31
C SER A 602 -9.67 -5.99 33.28
N LYS A 603 -9.36 -5.99 34.57
CA LYS A 603 -10.10 -5.25 35.60
C LYS A 603 -9.79 -3.76 35.61
N GLU A 604 -8.55 -3.35 35.33
CA GLU A 604 -8.25 -1.93 35.14
C GLU A 604 -8.89 -1.41 33.85
N LYS A 605 -8.87 -2.19 32.76
CA LYS A 605 -9.58 -1.86 31.52
C LYS A 605 -11.09 -1.66 31.72
N GLU A 606 -11.72 -2.51 32.55
CA GLU A 606 -13.12 -2.40 32.95
C GLU A 606 -13.40 -1.11 33.76
N LYS A 607 -12.63 -0.85 34.83
CA LYS A 607 -12.71 0.40 35.62
C LYS A 607 -12.50 1.65 34.77
N LEU A 608 -11.62 1.59 33.78
CA LEU A 608 -11.35 2.71 32.86
C LEU A 608 -12.49 2.93 31.88
N GLN A 609 -13.16 1.87 31.42
CA GLN A 609 -14.39 2.00 30.64
C GLN A 609 -15.50 2.67 31.46
N ASP A 610 -15.69 2.27 32.72
CA ASP A 610 -16.64 2.92 33.63
C ASP A 610 -16.31 4.38 33.91
N ARG A 611 -15.02 4.69 34.15
CA ARG A 611 -14.57 6.07 34.39
C ARG A 611 -14.68 6.94 33.13
N LEU A 612 -14.47 6.37 31.94
CA LEU A 612 -14.72 7.03 30.66
C LEU A 612 -16.23 7.27 30.44
N ASN A 613 -17.08 6.30 30.78
CA ASN A 613 -18.54 6.46 30.72
C ASN A 613 -19.02 7.55 31.71
N MET A 614 -18.47 7.60 32.92
CA MET A 614 -18.74 8.65 33.90
C MET A 614 -18.29 10.03 33.41
N LEU A 615 -17.11 10.15 32.80
CA LEU A 615 -16.62 11.40 32.22
C LEU A 615 -17.45 11.84 31.01
N LYS A 616 -17.87 10.92 30.14
CA LYS A 616 -18.82 11.22 29.05
C LYS A 616 -20.13 11.79 29.60
N LYS A 617 -20.72 11.16 30.61
CA LYS A 617 -21.93 11.65 31.27
C LYS A 617 -21.74 13.03 31.92
N GLN A 618 -20.60 13.27 32.56
CA GLN A 618 -20.28 14.61 33.10
C GLN A 618 -20.10 15.67 32.02
N ILE A 619 -19.60 15.30 30.83
CA ILE A 619 -19.52 16.18 29.67
C ILE A 619 -20.91 16.45 29.08
N GLU A 620 -21.79 15.45 29.00
CA GLU A 620 -23.21 15.65 28.64
C GLU A 620 -23.93 16.56 29.63
N GLU A 621 -23.79 16.32 30.94
CA GLU A 621 -24.39 17.17 32.00
C GLU A 621 -23.84 18.61 32.01
N LEU A 622 -22.61 18.83 31.54
CA LEU A 622 -22.01 20.17 31.39
C LEU A 622 -22.44 20.85 30.08
N ASN A 623 -22.55 20.10 28.99
CA ASN A 623 -23.07 20.61 27.72
C ASN A 623 -24.54 21.01 27.88
N GLN A 624 -25.38 20.14 28.46
CA GLN A 624 -26.78 20.42 28.71
C GLN A 624 -26.97 21.69 29.56
N LYS A 625 -26.16 21.86 30.62
CA LYS A 625 -26.16 23.09 31.44
C LYS A 625 -25.66 24.33 30.71
N ARG A 626 -24.82 24.19 29.67
CA ARG A 626 -24.43 25.30 28.79
C ARG A 626 -25.57 25.63 27.82
N ASP A 627 -26.20 24.62 27.24
CA ASP A 627 -27.27 24.78 26.27
C ASP A 627 -28.52 25.42 26.92
N ASP A 628 -28.84 25.06 28.17
CA ASP A 628 -29.81 25.76 29.03
C ASP A 628 -29.43 27.25 29.26
N HIS A 629 -28.13 27.54 29.35
CA HIS A 629 -27.57 28.87 29.59
C HIS A 629 -27.49 29.74 28.32
N GLU A 630 -27.46 29.11 27.13
CA GLU A 630 -27.52 29.76 25.82
C GLU A 630 -28.99 30.05 25.45
N GLN A 631 -29.92 29.11 25.65
CA GLN A 631 -31.37 29.35 25.45
C GLN A 631 -31.89 30.54 26.28
N SER A 632 -31.39 30.69 27.52
CA SER A 632 -31.75 31.80 28.40
C SER A 632 -31.11 33.14 28.01
N GLN A 633 -30.06 33.16 27.17
CA GLN A 633 -29.56 34.38 26.54
C GLN A 633 -30.27 34.73 25.23
N GLU A 634 -30.58 33.75 24.37
CA GLU A 634 -31.27 34.00 23.08
C GLU A 634 -32.63 34.71 23.27
N GLY A 635 -33.41 34.29 24.27
CA GLY A 635 -34.70 34.91 24.59
C GLY A 635 -34.61 36.41 24.92
N SER A 636 -33.43 36.90 25.37
CA SER A 636 -33.20 38.33 25.59
C SER A 636 -33.00 39.11 24.28
N LEU A 637 -32.19 38.56 23.36
CA LEU A 637 -31.81 39.21 22.09
C LEU A 637 -32.97 39.26 21.10
N GLN A 638 -33.78 38.20 21.03
CA GLN A 638 -34.98 38.14 20.19
C GLN A 638 -35.98 39.27 20.52
N SER A 639 -36.04 39.71 21.78
CA SER A 639 -36.96 40.78 22.24
C SER A 639 -36.65 42.17 21.67
N ILE A 640 -35.42 42.40 21.20
CA ILE A 640 -34.94 43.69 20.71
C ILE A 640 -35.18 43.82 19.20
N GLY A 641 -34.81 42.80 18.42
CA GLY A 641 -35.00 42.79 16.96
C GLY A 641 -36.48 42.89 16.54
N LEU A 642 -37.36 42.19 17.24
CA LEU A 642 -38.82 42.20 16.97
C LEU A 642 -39.47 43.59 17.11
N LYS A 643 -38.89 44.50 17.91
CA LYS A 643 -39.41 45.87 18.05
C LYS A 643 -39.01 46.80 16.91
N GLN A 644 -37.89 46.54 16.23
CA GLN A 644 -37.43 47.37 15.10
C GLN A 644 -38.03 46.92 13.77
N ALA A 645 -38.28 45.62 13.59
CA ALA A 645 -38.91 45.08 12.37
C ALA A 645 -40.36 45.57 12.16
N MET A 646 -41.14 45.73 13.24
CA MET A 646 -42.56 46.14 13.17
C MET A 646 -42.79 47.61 12.75
N THR A 647 -41.74 48.41 12.52
CA THR A 647 -41.89 49.84 12.15
C THR A 647 -41.82 50.10 10.64
N ILE A 648 -41.36 49.14 9.82
CA ILE A 648 -40.95 49.40 8.43
C ILE A 648 -41.97 48.91 7.38
N TYR A 649 -42.72 47.83 7.64
CA TYR A 649 -43.72 47.29 6.70
C TYR A 649 -45.09 47.10 7.35
N GLY A 650 -46.12 47.73 6.76
CA GLY A 650 -47.48 47.72 7.26
C GLY A 650 -48.29 46.49 6.83
N SER A 651 -49.09 45.97 7.76
CA SER A 651 -50.28 45.13 7.52
C SER A 651 -51.30 45.85 6.60
N PRO A 652 -52.25 45.17 5.89
CA PRO A 652 -52.95 43.96 6.39
C PRO A 652 -53.51 42.91 5.38
N ARG A 653 -53.80 41.70 5.92
CA ARG A 653 -54.75 40.66 5.43
C ARG A 653 -54.33 39.94 4.11
N SER A 654 -54.66 38.66 3.89
CA SER A 654 -55.72 37.81 4.48
C SER A 654 -55.26 36.37 4.82
N ASN A 655 -56.21 35.53 5.24
CA ASN A 655 -56.00 34.26 5.98
C ASN A 655 -55.22 33.16 5.24
N ASN A 656 -54.17 32.64 5.88
CA ASN A 656 -53.85 31.20 5.95
C ASN A 656 -53.02 30.94 7.24
N SER A 657 -53.06 29.72 7.79
CA SER A 657 -52.48 29.43 9.11
C SER A 657 -50.97 29.10 9.06
N PRO A 658 -50.19 29.39 10.13
CA PRO A 658 -48.73 29.20 10.14
C PRO A 658 -48.26 27.76 9.89
N GLN A 659 -49.09 26.78 10.22
CA GLN A 659 -48.79 25.34 10.10
C GLN A 659 -48.46 24.89 8.68
N LYS A 660 -48.76 25.69 7.64
CA LYS A 660 -48.40 25.36 6.25
C LYS A 660 -47.05 25.94 5.79
N LEU A 661 -46.44 26.90 6.49
CA LEU A 661 -45.07 27.37 6.20
C LEU A 661 -44.00 26.54 6.93
N GLN A 662 -44.34 25.94 8.08
CA GLN A 662 -43.37 25.16 8.86
C GLN A 662 -42.94 23.84 8.20
N LEU A 663 -43.62 23.43 7.12
CA LEU A 663 -43.26 22.31 6.24
C LEU A 663 -42.35 22.72 5.05
N GLN A 664 -41.98 24.00 4.91
CA GLN A 664 -41.13 24.49 3.81
C GLN A 664 -39.75 25.01 4.25
N LEU A 665 -39.40 24.91 5.54
CA LEU A 665 -38.13 25.37 6.09
C LEU A 665 -37.51 24.25 6.96
N GLY A 666 -37.01 23.21 6.29
CA GLY A 666 -36.40 22.05 6.93
C GLY A 666 -35.05 22.39 7.57
N PHE A 667 -35.03 22.54 8.90
CA PHE A 667 -33.80 22.61 9.70
C PHE A 667 -33.56 21.27 10.40
N THR A 668 -32.86 20.36 9.73
CA THR A 668 -32.34 19.12 10.34
C THR A 668 -31.01 19.41 11.06
N SER A 669 -30.84 18.83 12.25
CA SER A 669 -29.61 19.00 13.04
C SER A 669 -28.48 18.13 12.50
N LYS A 670 -27.44 18.77 11.95
CA LYS A 670 -26.28 18.08 11.37
C LYS A 670 -25.54 17.27 12.44
N LYS A 671 -25.47 15.96 12.23
CA LYS A 671 -24.88 14.99 13.16
C LYS A 671 -23.53 14.52 12.63
N GLN A 672 -22.48 14.58 13.43
CA GLN A 672 -21.18 14.02 13.03
C GLN A 672 -21.25 12.48 13.04
N CYS A 673 -20.82 11.84 11.96
CA CYS A 673 -20.74 10.40 11.78
C CYS A 673 -19.35 9.99 11.26
N SER A 674 -19.02 8.70 11.34
CA SER A 674 -17.86 8.14 10.63
C SER A 674 -18.13 8.06 9.13
N LYS A 675 -17.09 8.21 8.29
CA LYS A 675 -17.15 7.89 6.85
C LYS A 675 -17.56 6.43 6.61
N VAL A 676 -18.02 6.13 5.39
CA VAL A 676 -18.26 4.75 4.94
C VAL A 676 -17.05 4.28 4.13
N ASN A 677 -16.46 3.16 4.52
CA ASN A 677 -15.27 2.63 3.87
C ASN A 677 -15.64 1.63 2.77
N SER A 678 -14.73 1.39 1.83
CA SER A 678 -14.92 0.37 0.79
C SER A 678 -15.04 -1.06 1.34
N TYR A 679 -14.66 -1.30 2.59
CA TYR A 679 -14.89 -2.55 3.31
C TYR A 679 -16.39 -2.72 3.65
N ASP A 680 -17.02 -1.67 4.18
CA ASP A 680 -18.39 -1.69 4.72
C ASP A 680 -19.44 -1.97 3.64
N ILE A 681 -19.14 -1.61 2.38
CA ILE A 681 -19.99 -1.87 1.21
C ILE A 681 -19.53 -3.06 0.34
N LYS A 682 -18.42 -3.72 0.66
CA LYS A 682 -17.81 -4.77 -0.19
C LYS A 682 -18.76 -5.94 -0.43
N GLU A 683 -19.39 -6.42 0.63
CA GLU A 683 -20.35 -7.54 0.56
C GLU A 683 -21.65 -7.11 -0.12
N ILE A 684 -22.16 -5.91 0.20
CA ILE A 684 -23.37 -5.32 -0.41
C ILE A 684 -23.24 -5.29 -1.94
N ILE A 685 -22.12 -4.74 -2.46
CA ILE A 685 -21.84 -4.68 -3.90
C ILE A 685 -21.68 -6.06 -4.52
N SER A 686 -21.09 -7.03 -3.80
CA SER A 686 -20.89 -8.39 -4.30
C SER A 686 -22.23 -9.12 -4.46
N ASN A 687 -23.09 -9.07 -3.44
CA ASN A 687 -24.43 -9.65 -3.46
C ASN A 687 -25.32 -8.95 -4.51
N LEU A 688 -25.29 -7.61 -4.57
CA LEU A 688 -26.04 -6.81 -5.54
C LEU A 688 -25.65 -7.13 -6.98
N LYS A 689 -24.35 -7.26 -7.27
CA LYS A 689 -23.84 -7.65 -8.59
C LYS A 689 -24.43 -8.96 -9.06
N ILE A 690 -24.44 -9.98 -8.20
CA ILE A 690 -24.93 -11.32 -8.55
C ILE A 690 -26.46 -11.31 -8.71
N LYS A 691 -27.20 -10.56 -7.87
CA LYS A 691 -28.65 -10.36 -8.01
C LYS A 691 -29.04 -9.68 -9.33
N LEU A 692 -28.33 -8.64 -9.74
CA LEU A 692 -28.58 -7.93 -11.00
C LEU A 692 -28.28 -8.82 -12.22
N LEU A 693 -27.19 -9.58 -12.17
CA LEU A 693 -26.81 -10.56 -13.19
C LEU A 693 -27.83 -11.72 -13.29
N SER A 694 -28.36 -12.25 -12.17
CA SER A 694 -29.37 -13.33 -12.20
C SER A 694 -30.70 -12.86 -12.78
N ASN A 695 -31.06 -11.60 -12.55
CA ASN A 695 -32.23 -10.96 -13.15
C ASN A 695 -31.98 -10.51 -14.61
N ASN A 696 -30.77 -10.74 -15.15
CA ASN A 696 -30.32 -10.32 -16.49
C ASN A 696 -30.45 -8.80 -16.75
N ILE A 697 -30.31 -7.99 -15.71
CA ILE A 697 -30.35 -6.52 -15.80
C ILE A 697 -28.96 -6.01 -16.22
N ASP A 698 -28.85 -5.47 -17.43
CA ASP A 698 -27.60 -4.88 -17.91
C ASP A 698 -27.23 -3.58 -17.18
N TYR A 699 -26.01 -3.12 -17.42
CA TYR A 699 -25.44 -1.95 -16.75
C TYR A 699 -26.09 -0.62 -17.21
N GLU A 700 -26.61 -0.54 -18.44
CA GLU A 700 -27.27 0.67 -18.94
C GLU A 700 -28.64 0.85 -18.26
N THR A 701 -29.39 -0.24 -18.11
CA THR A 701 -30.65 -0.29 -17.36
C THR A 701 -30.44 0.10 -15.88
N GLN A 702 -29.34 -0.34 -15.26
CA GLN A 702 -28.97 0.07 -13.90
C GLN A 702 -28.69 1.58 -13.81
N GLU A 703 -27.90 2.12 -14.73
CA GLU A 703 -27.62 3.57 -14.76
C GLU A 703 -28.89 4.39 -15.03
N GLN A 704 -29.81 3.91 -15.86
CA GLN A 704 -31.09 4.58 -16.10
C GLN A 704 -31.92 4.64 -14.82
N ILE A 705 -32.16 3.52 -14.14
CA ILE A 705 -33.03 3.48 -12.94
C ILE A 705 -32.38 4.21 -11.74
N LEU A 706 -31.05 4.20 -11.61
CA LEU A 706 -30.35 4.91 -10.55
C LEU A 706 -30.32 6.44 -10.76
N CYS A 707 -30.49 6.94 -11.99
CA CYS A 707 -30.27 8.36 -12.35
C CYS A 707 -31.39 9.00 -13.20
N GLU A 708 -32.56 8.37 -13.24
CA GLU A 708 -33.65 8.47 -14.25
C GLU A 708 -34.04 9.89 -14.75
N ASP A 709 -34.04 10.89 -13.86
CA ASP A 709 -34.59 12.23 -14.14
C ASP A 709 -33.61 13.18 -14.86
N ASP A 710 -34.11 14.31 -15.37
CA ASP A 710 -33.31 15.34 -16.07
C ASP A 710 -32.33 16.12 -15.16
N ASP A 711 -32.52 16.10 -13.83
CA ASP A 711 -31.68 16.84 -12.88
C ASP A 711 -30.21 16.38 -12.89
N GLU A 712 -29.23 17.30 -12.79
CA GLU A 712 -27.79 16.98 -12.82
C GLU A 712 -27.29 16.29 -11.53
N PHE A 713 -28.03 16.41 -10.43
CA PHE A 713 -27.67 15.98 -9.08
C PHE A 713 -28.63 14.92 -8.53
N LEU A 714 -28.22 14.22 -7.48
CA LEU A 714 -29.07 13.42 -6.60
C LEU A 714 -28.72 13.72 -5.14
N THR A 715 -29.72 13.71 -4.25
CA THR A 715 -29.50 13.72 -2.79
C THR A 715 -29.18 12.31 -2.25
N LEU A 716 -28.62 12.29 -1.04
CA LEU A 716 -28.41 11.09 -0.22
C LEU A 716 -29.73 10.33 -0.01
N GLU A 717 -30.81 11.04 0.36
CA GLU A 717 -32.14 10.47 0.57
C GLU A 717 -32.75 9.86 -0.70
N GLU A 718 -32.70 10.55 -1.84
CA GLU A 718 -33.20 10.01 -3.12
C GLU A 718 -32.40 8.80 -3.58
N THR A 719 -31.09 8.79 -3.38
CA THR A 719 -30.22 7.67 -3.78
C THR A 719 -30.47 6.45 -2.91
N GLN A 720 -30.65 6.63 -1.61
CA GLN A 720 -31.09 5.55 -0.70
C GLN A 720 -32.45 4.99 -1.16
N LEU A 721 -33.42 5.86 -1.46
CA LEU A 721 -34.76 5.45 -1.90
C LEU A 721 -34.79 4.77 -3.28
N ARG A 722 -33.87 5.10 -4.19
CA ARG A 722 -33.70 4.37 -5.47
C ARG A 722 -33.10 2.99 -5.25
N LEU A 723 -32.08 2.86 -4.39
CA LEU A 723 -31.44 1.58 -4.05
C LEU A 723 -32.37 0.61 -3.30
N GLN A 724 -33.43 1.09 -2.66
CA GLN A 724 -34.48 0.26 -2.05
C GLN A 724 -35.52 -0.27 -3.05
N LYS A 725 -35.56 0.24 -4.29
CA LYS A 725 -36.51 -0.18 -5.34
C LYS A 725 -35.90 -1.24 -6.26
N ALA A 726 -36.76 -1.96 -6.98
CA ALA A 726 -36.33 -2.83 -8.07
C ALA A 726 -35.55 -2.02 -9.12
N PRO A 727 -34.44 -2.56 -9.69
CA PRO A 727 -33.96 -3.94 -9.58
C PRO A 727 -33.02 -4.20 -8.39
N PHE A 728 -32.67 -3.17 -7.62
CA PHE A 728 -31.65 -3.25 -6.56
C PHE A 728 -32.21 -3.91 -5.29
N GLU A 729 -33.31 -3.35 -4.75
CA GLU A 729 -34.04 -3.79 -3.55
C GLU A 729 -33.10 -4.14 -2.38
N LEU A 730 -32.18 -3.22 -2.06
CA LEU A 730 -31.36 -3.29 -0.85
C LEU A 730 -32.20 -2.95 0.38
N ASN A 731 -31.82 -3.47 1.55
CA ASN A 731 -32.47 -3.11 2.81
C ASN A 731 -32.10 -1.69 3.27
N GLU A 732 -32.72 -1.20 4.36
CA GLU A 732 -32.55 0.20 4.82
C GLU A 732 -31.10 0.54 5.19
N ASP A 733 -30.39 -0.36 5.89
CA ASP A 733 -28.98 -0.21 6.26
C ASP A 733 -28.05 -0.33 5.03
N GLU A 734 -28.30 -1.32 4.17
CA GLU A 734 -27.51 -1.55 2.95
C GLU A 734 -27.59 -0.37 1.97
N SER A 735 -28.82 0.11 1.73
CA SER A 735 -29.06 1.28 0.88
C SER A 735 -28.50 2.56 1.49
N SER A 736 -28.54 2.71 2.82
CA SER A 736 -27.93 3.83 3.54
C SER A 736 -26.42 3.86 3.35
N LEU A 737 -25.73 2.74 3.64
CA LEU A 737 -24.28 2.64 3.49
C LEU A 737 -23.83 2.88 2.05
N LEU A 738 -24.52 2.30 1.06
CA LEU A 738 -24.16 2.49 -0.34
C LEU A 738 -24.49 3.90 -0.86
N ALA A 739 -25.64 4.49 -0.50
CA ALA A 739 -25.96 5.87 -0.87
C ALA A 739 -24.96 6.87 -0.27
N ARG A 740 -24.59 6.67 1.00
CA ARG A 740 -23.53 7.46 1.67
C ARG A 740 -22.18 7.30 0.96
N TYR A 741 -21.78 6.10 0.57
CA TYR A 741 -20.53 5.89 -0.17
C TYR A 741 -20.54 6.55 -1.56
N LEU A 742 -21.69 6.59 -2.24
CA LEU A 742 -21.82 7.20 -3.58
C LEU A 742 -21.89 8.74 -3.57
N ILE A 743 -22.27 9.36 -2.45
CA ILE A 743 -22.58 10.80 -2.36
C ILE A 743 -21.69 11.56 -1.39
N GLU A 744 -21.32 10.97 -0.25
CA GLU A 744 -20.44 11.61 0.71
C GLU A 744 -18.99 11.58 0.23
N ASP A 745 -18.25 12.66 0.51
CA ASP A 745 -16.81 12.68 0.35
C ASP A 745 -16.17 11.85 1.47
N ASN A 746 -15.68 10.65 1.12
CA ASN A 746 -15.09 9.70 2.06
C ASN A 746 -13.55 9.87 2.21
N THR A 747 -12.99 11.02 1.81
CA THR A 747 -11.60 11.37 2.12
C THR A 747 -11.40 11.72 3.61
N GLU A 748 -12.35 12.44 4.22
CA GLU A 748 -12.32 12.81 5.64
C GLU A 748 -12.64 11.60 6.57
N ASP A 749 -12.13 11.57 7.80
CA ASP A 749 -12.42 10.48 8.77
C ASP A 749 -13.79 10.61 9.43
N HIS A 750 -14.33 11.82 9.48
CA HIS A 750 -15.63 12.14 10.05
C HIS A 750 -16.40 13.05 9.10
N ILE A 751 -17.68 12.76 8.93
CA ILE A 751 -18.55 13.45 7.98
C ILE A 751 -19.69 14.12 8.76
N LEU A 752 -20.08 15.32 8.35
CA LEU A 752 -21.30 15.96 8.84
C LEU A 752 -22.49 15.39 8.06
N TYR A 753 -23.22 14.46 8.68
CA TYR A 753 -24.40 13.84 8.09
C TYR A 753 -25.47 14.89 7.79
N ASP A 754 -25.91 14.88 6.54
CA ASP A 754 -26.93 15.76 5.99
C ASP A 754 -27.67 14.98 4.89
N GLN A 755 -28.94 14.64 5.12
CA GLN A 755 -29.75 13.86 4.18
C GLN A 755 -30.00 14.59 2.86
N GLN A 756 -29.85 15.91 2.85
CA GLN A 756 -29.99 16.76 1.66
C GLN A 756 -28.62 17.04 0.99
N ARG A 757 -27.53 16.39 1.43
CA ARG A 757 -26.24 16.42 0.71
C ARG A 757 -26.43 15.83 -0.68
N THR A 758 -25.99 16.57 -1.70
CA THR A 758 -26.07 16.18 -3.11
C THR A 758 -24.72 15.76 -3.69
N GLN A 759 -24.77 14.99 -4.77
CA GLN A 759 -23.64 14.70 -5.65
C GLN A 759 -24.09 14.67 -7.12
N THR A 760 -23.19 14.97 -8.04
CA THR A 760 -23.48 14.91 -9.48
C THR A 760 -23.70 13.47 -9.94
N LYS A 761 -24.67 13.24 -10.84
CA LYS A 761 -24.94 11.92 -11.43
C LYS A 761 -23.72 11.34 -12.15
N ILE A 762 -22.84 12.19 -12.71
CA ILE A 762 -21.59 11.78 -13.36
C ILE A 762 -20.63 11.10 -12.36
N ILE A 763 -20.45 11.69 -11.17
CA ILE A 763 -19.59 11.11 -10.12
C ILE A 763 -20.23 9.83 -9.56
N ILE A 764 -21.53 9.84 -9.26
CA ILE A 764 -22.28 8.67 -8.78
C ILE A 764 -22.11 7.48 -9.74
N LYS A 765 -22.33 7.70 -11.05
CA LYS A 765 -22.14 6.67 -12.09
C LYS A 765 -20.70 6.17 -12.15
N SER A 766 -19.71 7.07 -12.10
CA SER A 766 -18.29 6.71 -12.12
C SER A 766 -17.88 5.83 -10.93
N VAL A 767 -18.30 6.21 -9.71
CA VAL A 767 -18.05 5.43 -8.49
C VAL A 767 -18.79 4.09 -8.53
N TYR A 768 -20.07 4.08 -8.90
CA TYR A 768 -20.88 2.86 -9.02
C TYR A 768 -20.27 1.86 -10.03
N LYS A 769 -19.78 2.35 -11.17
CA LYS A 769 -19.05 1.53 -12.15
C LYS A 769 -17.77 0.92 -11.57
N LYS A 770 -16.98 1.73 -10.86
CA LYS A 770 -15.74 1.30 -10.21
C LYS A 770 -15.98 0.24 -9.13
N LEU A 771 -17.13 0.31 -8.43
CA LEU A 771 -17.54 -0.68 -7.43
C LEU A 771 -17.97 -2.01 -8.05
N LEU A 772 -18.82 -1.99 -9.09
CA LEU A 772 -19.25 -3.22 -9.78
C LEU A 772 -18.13 -3.91 -10.57
N GLY A 773 -17.14 -3.15 -11.05
CA GLY A 773 -16.04 -3.66 -11.88
C GLY A 773 -16.54 -4.21 -13.22
N GLU A 774 -15.96 -5.32 -13.68
CA GLU A 774 -16.42 -5.98 -14.92
C GLU A 774 -17.86 -6.51 -14.77
N PHE A 775 -18.81 -5.85 -15.41
CA PHE A 775 -20.23 -6.23 -15.40
C PHE A 775 -20.69 -6.52 -16.83
N ASN A 776 -20.61 -7.79 -17.23
CA ASN A 776 -21.11 -8.29 -18.51
C ASN A 776 -22.16 -9.38 -18.22
N LEU A 777 -23.33 -9.31 -18.87
CA LEU A 777 -24.29 -10.42 -18.87
C LEU A 777 -23.64 -11.66 -19.52
N PHE A 778 -24.13 -12.86 -19.18
CA PHE A 778 -23.75 -14.09 -19.87
C PHE A 778 -24.74 -14.33 -21.02
N ASP A 779 -24.23 -14.51 -22.24
CA ASP A 779 -25.07 -14.88 -23.39
C ASP A 779 -25.48 -16.37 -23.36
N ALA A 780 -26.36 -16.79 -24.27
CA ALA A 780 -26.89 -18.15 -24.28
C ALA A 780 -25.84 -19.23 -24.60
N LEU A 781 -24.85 -18.92 -25.44
CA LEU A 781 -23.75 -19.81 -25.79
C LEU A 781 -22.75 -19.91 -24.65
N GLU A 782 -22.42 -18.79 -24.00
CA GLU A 782 -21.55 -18.78 -22.83
C GLU A 782 -22.18 -19.53 -21.64
N LYS A 783 -23.49 -19.33 -21.37
CA LYS A 783 -24.21 -20.11 -20.35
C LYS A 783 -24.17 -21.61 -20.65
N GLN A 784 -24.33 -22.02 -21.91
CA GLN A 784 -24.21 -23.43 -22.32
C GLN A 784 -22.79 -23.97 -22.08
N GLN A 785 -21.75 -23.27 -22.54
CA GLN A 785 -20.35 -23.69 -22.37
C GLN A 785 -19.95 -23.81 -20.89
N MET A 786 -20.41 -22.87 -20.05
CA MET A 786 -20.17 -22.93 -18.60
C MET A 786 -20.94 -24.10 -17.95
N TYR A 787 -22.18 -24.35 -18.36
CA TYR A 787 -22.97 -25.50 -17.90
C TYR A 787 -22.31 -26.84 -18.25
N GLU A 788 -21.84 -26.99 -19.49
CA GLU A 788 -21.10 -28.18 -19.96
C GLU A 788 -19.79 -28.37 -19.18
N TYR A 789 -19.02 -27.29 -18.96
CA TYR A 789 -17.81 -27.31 -18.14
C TYR A 789 -18.10 -27.77 -16.70
N PHE A 790 -19.12 -27.22 -16.03
CA PHE A 790 -19.45 -27.61 -14.66
C PHE A 790 -20.05 -29.01 -14.56
N CYS A 791 -20.77 -29.49 -15.59
CA CYS A 791 -21.16 -30.90 -15.70
C CYS A 791 -19.95 -31.83 -15.74
N GLN A 792 -18.94 -31.55 -16.56
CA GLN A 792 -17.70 -32.35 -16.63
C GLN A 792 -16.91 -32.28 -15.31
N LEU A 793 -16.78 -31.08 -14.73
CA LEU A 793 -16.07 -30.83 -13.48
C LEU A 793 -16.68 -31.63 -12.32
N PHE A 794 -17.99 -31.46 -12.09
CA PHE A 794 -18.67 -32.14 -10.99
C PHE A 794 -18.85 -33.63 -11.25
N HIS A 795 -18.95 -34.10 -12.50
CA HIS A 795 -18.87 -35.53 -12.81
C HIS A 795 -17.54 -36.14 -12.34
N LYS A 796 -16.41 -35.46 -12.58
CA LYS A 796 -15.06 -35.94 -12.23
C LYS A 796 -14.72 -35.83 -10.74
N TYR A 797 -15.18 -34.78 -10.05
CA TYR A 797 -14.67 -34.43 -8.72
C TYR A 797 -15.70 -34.49 -7.57
N ASN A 798 -16.99 -34.77 -7.82
CA ASN A 798 -18.04 -34.73 -6.78
C ASN A 798 -17.70 -35.50 -5.49
N GLN A 799 -17.17 -36.73 -5.56
CA GLN A 799 -16.84 -37.53 -4.37
C GLN A 799 -15.70 -36.91 -3.54
N GLY A 800 -14.70 -36.31 -4.20
CA GLY A 800 -13.59 -35.63 -3.53
C GLY A 800 -14.06 -34.36 -2.82
N MET A 801 -14.86 -33.56 -3.50
CA MET A 801 -15.45 -32.35 -2.93
C MET A 801 -16.44 -32.67 -1.80
N GLU A 802 -17.33 -33.65 -1.98
CA GLU A 802 -18.28 -34.09 -0.94
C GLU A 802 -17.54 -34.63 0.30
N SER A 803 -16.39 -35.28 0.12
CA SER A 803 -15.52 -35.72 1.23
C SER A 803 -14.88 -34.53 1.97
N ALA A 804 -14.29 -33.58 1.23
CA ALA A 804 -13.66 -32.38 1.79
C ALA A 804 -14.67 -31.49 2.55
N ILE A 805 -15.82 -31.17 1.94
CA ILE A 805 -16.88 -30.37 2.57
C ILE A 805 -17.35 -31.04 3.86
N LYS A 806 -17.60 -32.36 3.84
CA LYS A 806 -17.98 -33.09 5.06
C LYS A 806 -16.89 -33.03 6.13
N GLN A 807 -15.61 -33.12 5.75
CA GLN A 807 -14.49 -33.02 6.69
C GLN A 807 -14.39 -31.64 7.35
N PHE A 808 -14.63 -30.55 6.61
CA PHE A 808 -14.66 -29.19 7.16
C PHE A 808 -15.88 -29.00 8.09
N ASN A 809 -17.05 -29.48 7.66
CA ASN A 809 -18.30 -29.39 8.41
C ASN A 809 -18.30 -30.12 9.76
N ILE A 810 -17.41 -31.09 10.02
CA ILE A 810 -17.29 -31.79 11.32
C ILE A 810 -17.18 -30.80 12.51
N LYS A 811 -16.60 -29.61 12.29
CA LYS A 811 -16.46 -28.57 13.31
C LYS A 811 -17.67 -27.62 13.38
N LYS A 812 -18.47 -27.50 12.32
CA LYS A 812 -19.55 -26.50 12.16
C LYS A 812 -20.94 -27.10 12.46
N LYS A 813 -21.19 -27.42 13.73
CA LYS A 813 -22.42 -28.11 14.23
C LYS A 813 -23.77 -27.39 13.96
N TYR A 814 -23.76 -26.17 13.42
CA TYR A 814 -24.94 -25.37 13.05
C TYR A 814 -25.33 -25.49 11.57
N LEU A 815 -24.50 -26.15 10.75
CA LEU A 815 -24.81 -26.47 9.36
C LEU A 815 -25.72 -27.71 9.29
N GLY A 816 -26.72 -27.67 8.40
CA GLY A 816 -27.60 -28.80 8.14
C GLY A 816 -26.94 -29.87 7.28
N ASN A 817 -27.53 -31.07 7.24
CA ASN A 817 -27.08 -32.12 6.31
C ASN A 817 -27.01 -31.58 4.87
N ASN A 818 -25.89 -31.84 4.21
CA ASN A 818 -25.58 -31.41 2.84
C ASN A 818 -25.54 -29.89 2.60
N GLN A 819 -25.46 -29.07 3.66
CA GLN A 819 -25.16 -27.63 3.53
C GLN A 819 -23.67 -27.35 3.73
N CYS A 820 -23.18 -26.28 3.12
CA CYS A 820 -21.84 -25.73 3.33
C CYS A 820 -21.88 -24.20 3.25
N GLU A 821 -20.83 -23.55 3.75
CA GLU A 821 -20.57 -22.16 3.45
C GLU A 821 -19.78 -22.02 2.13
N TYR A 822 -19.89 -20.88 1.46
CA TYR A 822 -19.19 -20.64 0.18
C TYR A 822 -17.66 -20.72 0.32
N GLU A 823 -17.13 -20.39 1.50
CA GLU A 823 -15.70 -20.55 1.83
C GLU A 823 -15.29 -22.03 1.90
N ASP A 824 -16.07 -22.88 2.59
CA ASP A 824 -15.81 -24.32 2.66
C ASP A 824 -15.87 -24.98 1.26
N PHE A 825 -16.79 -24.51 0.42
CA PHE A 825 -16.90 -24.99 -0.96
C PHE A 825 -15.69 -24.57 -1.81
N ASN A 826 -15.15 -23.36 -1.62
CA ASN A 826 -13.93 -22.92 -2.27
C ASN A 826 -12.69 -23.69 -1.77
N GLU A 827 -12.60 -24.03 -0.49
CA GLU A 827 -11.56 -24.94 0.01
C GLU A 827 -11.72 -26.35 -0.54
N ALA A 828 -12.95 -26.83 -0.78
CA ALA A 828 -13.19 -28.12 -1.42
C ALA A 828 -12.81 -28.14 -2.91
N LEU A 829 -13.01 -27.02 -3.64
CA LEU A 829 -12.46 -26.84 -4.99
C LEU A 829 -10.91 -26.90 -4.97
N LYS A 830 -10.28 -26.15 -4.06
CA LYS A 830 -8.81 -26.15 -3.87
C LYS A 830 -8.26 -27.53 -3.49
N TYR A 831 -8.98 -28.29 -2.66
CA TYR A 831 -8.60 -29.65 -2.25
C TYR A 831 -8.60 -30.66 -3.41
N CYS A 832 -9.37 -30.40 -4.47
CA CYS A 832 -9.39 -31.19 -5.70
C CYS A 832 -8.49 -30.62 -6.82
N ASP A 833 -7.58 -29.69 -6.48
CA ASP A 833 -6.73 -28.93 -7.43
C ASP A 833 -7.52 -28.19 -8.52
N ILE A 834 -8.76 -27.78 -8.24
CA ILE A 834 -9.61 -27.05 -9.18
C ILE A 834 -9.33 -25.55 -9.06
N LEU A 835 -8.87 -24.95 -10.17
CA LEU A 835 -8.73 -23.51 -10.34
C LEU A 835 -9.80 -23.00 -11.31
N LEU A 836 -10.72 -22.18 -10.81
CA LEU A 836 -11.74 -21.50 -11.61
C LEU A 836 -11.28 -20.10 -11.99
N THR A 837 -11.44 -19.74 -13.27
CA THR A 837 -11.32 -18.35 -13.75
C THR A 837 -12.38 -17.45 -13.11
N THR A 838 -12.16 -16.14 -13.11
CA THR A 838 -13.13 -15.13 -12.61
C THR A 838 -14.52 -15.30 -13.22
N ARG A 839 -14.59 -15.60 -14.53
CA ARG A 839 -15.87 -15.77 -15.25
C ARG A 839 -16.58 -17.07 -14.89
N GLN A 840 -15.85 -18.18 -14.79
CA GLN A 840 -16.39 -19.47 -14.30
C GLN A 840 -16.88 -19.37 -12.85
N ARG A 841 -16.16 -18.65 -11.98
CA ARG A 841 -16.57 -18.44 -10.59
C ARG A 841 -17.85 -17.63 -10.50
N LEU A 842 -17.94 -16.53 -11.26
CA LEU A 842 -19.15 -15.70 -11.34
C LEU A 842 -20.37 -16.47 -11.86
N TYR A 843 -20.18 -17.38 -12.83
CA TYR A 843 -21.25 -18.28 -13.28
C TYR A 843 -21.68 -19.25 -12.16
N LEU A 844 -20.72 -19.85 -11.45
CA LEU A 844 -21.02 -20.74 -10.33
C LEU A 844 -21.73 -20.03 -9.17
N GLU A 845 -21.32 -18.80 -8.85
CA GLU A 845 -21.98 -17.92 -7.88
C GLU A 845 -23.44 -17.62 -8.27
N LEU A 846 -23.69 -17.35 -9.56
CA LEU A 846 -25.05 -17.16 -10.09
C LEU A 846 -25.92 -18.41 -9.97
N GLU A 847 -25.38 -19.58 -10.31
CA GLU A 847 -26.11 -20.86 -10.27
C GLU A 847 -26.28 -21.41 -8.83
N ILE A 848 -25.52 -20.89 -7.86
CA ILE A 848 -25.79 -21.02 -6.42
C ILE A 848 -26.90 -20.07 -6.00
N PHE A 849 -26.77 -18.79 -6.35
CA PHE A 849 -27.71 -17.73 -5.94
C PHE A 849 -29.13 -17.95 -6.48
N SER A 850 -29.28 -18.47 -7.71
CA SER A 850 -30.59 -18.82 -8.26
C SER A 850 -31.36 -19.82 -7.37
N ASP A 851 -30.65 -20.79 -6.79
CA ASP A 851 -31.24 -21.94 -6.11
C ASP A 851 -31.43 -21.71 -4.60
N SER A 852 -30.62 -20.82 -4.02
CA SER A 852 -30.59 -20.52 -2.58
C SER A 852 -31.10 -19.13 -2.22
N GLN A 853 -31.09 -18.20 -3.18
CA GLN A 853 -31.23 -16.74 -2.97
C GLN A 853 -30.20 -16.15 -1.97
N GLN A 854 -29.14 -16.91 -1.61
CA GLN A 854 -28.14 -16.55 -0.61
C GLN A 854 -26.78 -17.22 -0.92
N LEU A 855 -25.75 -16.42 -1.19
CA LEU A 855 -24.42 -16.95 -1.52
C LEU A 855 -23.72 -17.61 -0.33
N GLN A 856 -23.85 -17.02 0.86
CA GLN A 856 -23.09 -17.44 2.06
C GLN A 856 -23.27 -18.92 2.42
N ARG A 857 -24.50 -19.47 2.30
CA ARG A 857 -24.86 -20.82 2.77
C ARG A 857 -25.88 -21.47 1.82
N PHE A 858 -25.50 -22.60 1.23
CA PHE A 858 -26.34 -23.33 0.26
C PHE A 858 -26.22 -24.85 0.42
N ASN A 859 -27.02 -25.61 -0.34
CA ASN A 859 -26.97 -27.07 -0.38
C ASN A 859 -26.11 -27.53 -1.57
N PHE A 860 -24.90 -28.02 -1.31
CA PHE A 860 -23.97 -28.45 -2.37
C PHE A 860 -24.49 -29.67 -3.15
N GLN A 861 -25.33 -30.51 -2.53
CA GLN A 861 -25.88 -31.69 -3.21
C GLN A 861 -27.01 -31.31 -4.18
N THR A 862 -27.72 -30.20 -3.94
CA THR A 862 -28.62 -29.58 -4.93
C THR A 862 -27.80 -29.08 -6.12
N LEU A 863 -26.73 -28.32 -5.87
CA LEU A 863 -25.83 -27.81 -6.91
C LEU A 863 -25.21 -28.93 -7.76
N PHE A 864 -24.65 -29.96 -7.11
CA PHE A 864 -24.14 -31.16 -7.81
C PHE A 864 -25.22 -31.93 -8.57
N SER A 865 -26.51 -31.83 -8.17
CA SER A 865 -27.60 -32.48 -8.91
C SER A 865 -28.01 -31.74 -10.18
N LYS A 866 -27.87 -30.42 -10.19
CA LYS A 866 -28.17 -29.51 -11.31
C LYS A 866 -27.18 -29.68 -12.48
N PHE A 867 -25.93 -30.00 -12.17
CA PHE A 867 -24.86 -30.31 -13.12
C PHE A 867 -24.62 -31.82 -13.32
N LYS A 868 -25.67 -32.64 -13.25
CA LYS A 868 -25.58 -34.06 -13.63
C LYS A 868 -25.75 -34.21 -15.13
N LEU A 869 -24.70 -34.71 -15.80
CA LEU A 869 -24.76 -35.21 -17.17
C LEU A 869 -25.98 -36.13 -17.36
N LYS A 870 -26.79 -35.87 -18.40
CA LYS A 870 -27.86 -36.78 -18.78
C LYS A 870 -27.25 -37.95 -19.56
N VAL A 871 -27.76 -39.15 -19.30
CA VAL A 871 -27.23 -40.39 -19.90
C VAL A 871 -27.42 -40.41 -21.43
N SER A 872 -28.31 -39.57 -21.98
CA SER A 872 -28.51 -39.35 -23.41
C SER A 872 -27.29 -38.77 -24.14
N ASP A 873 -26.38 -38.11 -23.43
CA ASP A 873 -25.42 -37.20 -24.06
C ASP A 873 -24.01 -37.84 -24.21
N LEU A 874 -23.83 -39.08 -23.72
CA LEU A 874 -22.56 -39.81 -23.75
C LEU A 874 -22.19 -40.40 -25.13
N ASP A 875 -23.18 -40.73 -25.99
CA ASP A 875 -22.94 -41.50 -27.22
C ASP A 875 -22.20 -40.72 -28.34
N ASN A 876 -22.01 -39.40 -28.21
CA ASN A 876 -21.48 -38.53 -29.27
C ASN A 876 -20.10 -37.91 -28.98
N SER A 877 -19.38 -38.32 -27.92
CA SER A 877 -18.07 -37.74 -27.55
C SER A 877 -16.90 -38.75 -27.47
N ILE A 878 -17.09 -39.98 -27.97
CA ILE A 878 -16.04 -40.99 -28.10
C ILE A 878 -15.89 -41.39 -29.58
N ASN A 879 -15.24 -40.51 -30.36
CA ASN A 879 -14.57 -40.79 -31.64
C ASN A 879 -13.58 -39.65 -31.95
#